data_AF-A0A2G4HP06-F1
#
_entry.id   AF-A0A2G4HP06-F1
#
_cell.length_a   1.000
_cell.length_b   1.000
_cell.length_c   1.000
_cell.angle_alpha   90.00
_cell.angle_beta   90.00
_cell.angle_gamma   90.00
#
_symmetry.space_group_name_H-M   'P 1'
#
loop_
_entity.id
_entity.type
_entity.pdbx_description
1 polymer ?
#
loop_
_entity_poly.entity_id
_entity_poly.type
_entity_poly.pdbx_seq_one_letter_code
_entity_poly.pdbx_strand_id
1 'polypeptide(L)'
;MPEITLLPTLETIADRWHVLAGEHPRVPTSQLLTQACAAAGVQVNGREVETVCLAYRIPPDATRERRLLLLTVLLGDQRLRLEAAFCLLDPNQRGTVDPAQVQRLIQLFDLPEAEAKELVVELNRDGSGEITLADVLAFLPADFSSHPKAYHAAHLGGRPGAHGAGTGVPTPQTASSTVSPAAAQGQPMASPAPASPTAPASPPGASQGGTSPLQMRIGLFRLLQGAAYRSFRENYSANSETHLRAYDLPYTIPNFVGFVNAALDLYQSLGIVEVGAQEPLEDLRSSVNAMLAQLESRMANWATLEPTAEMVAAERVIEAELDGLEHHHQVFAAAMELVLSGALQGHSAAEIGLEDLQLHELNRLRHQEDFRELSSHRHAVSPGDPVEASSVTPFLERWHRVIVDDSDTRYAGAILPTRYWYEDFMPKLLKATSVMTRSDLAAIGAETEADLDSWFEQRNNAGDFDTYATALKAHFLGCPLAVKQELKQAWELSYHYINGVQKRREREEFGRENGYLSEYVAFIDIFLGRDDIERSEMRLSFPYYIGPATWRFMHTSAELIGAMPAGERQNEALACFKRFFPALATMYPCPYCRFHLNRYVVKNREVTMYPIEYLLLGPQTPTEHIEVTIDSKLASITDSTGLRLFLWKLHNTVSSSIARSEPWFHQESDAHYTTRYWPSLDSELARARALEEPSLPLERIERIYAVIKKASHLSILRDELQ
;
A
#
# COMPACT_ATOMS: atom_id res chain seq x y z
N MET A 1 -7.84 12.53 37.74
CA MET A 1 -8.32 11.37 38.52
C MET A 1 -7.39 10.19 38.26
N PRO A 2 -7.31 9.14 39.10
CA PRO A 2 -6.60 7.92 38.73
C PRO A 2 -7.30 7.26 37.53
N GLU A 3 -6.57 7.00 36.45
CA GLU A 3 -7.07 6.22 35.33
C GLU A 3 -6.99 4.73 35.65
N ILE A 4 -8.10 4.02 35.45
CA ILE A 4 -8.24 2.59 35.63
C ILE A 4 -8.00 1.94 34.27
N THR A 5 -7.07 0.99 34.23
CA THR A 5 -6.66 0.29 33.01
C THR A 5 -7.33 -1.08 32.85
N LEU A 6 -8.10 -1.54 33.85
CA LEU A 6 -8.70 -2.88 33.91
C LEU A 6 -10.22 -2.82 34.12
N LEU A 7 -10.96 -3.39 33.17
CA LEU A 7 -12.43 -3.51 33.23
C LEU A 7 -12.96 -4.17 34.52
N PRO A 8 -12.36 -5.24 35.07
CA PRO A 8 -12.85 -5.87 36.31
C PRO A 8 -12.92 -4.93 37.52
N THR A 9 -12.04 -3.91 37.57
CA THR A 9 -12.07 -2.89 38.62
C THR A 9 -13.31 -2.01 38.47
N LEU A 10 -13.66 -1.61 37.24
CA LEU A 10 -14.90 -0.86 36.97
C LEU A 10 -16.15 -1.70 37.27
N GLU A 11 -16.14 -3.00 36.96
CA GLU A 11 -17.23 -3.92 37.29
C GLU A 11 -17.47 -4.02 38.80
N THR A 12 -16.39 -4.14 39.58
CA THR A 12 -16.46 -4.15 41.04
C THR A 12 -17.11 -2.88 41.59
N ILE A 13 -16.75 -1.71 41.04
CA ILE A 13 -17.34 -0.43 41.43
C ILE A 13 -18.81 -0.36 41.01
N ALA A 14 -19.15 -0.80 39.81
CA ALA A 14 -20.52 -0.79 39.28
C ALA A 14 -21.47 -1.68 40.12
N ASP A 15 -21.01 -2.86 40.52
CA ASP A 15 -21.78 -3.80 41.33
C ASP A 15 -21.91 -3.29 42.78
N ARG A 16 -20.85 -2.67 43.33
CA ARG A 16 -20.92 -2.03 44.65
C ARG A 16 -21.88 -0.84 44.66
N TRP A 17 -21.85 -0.01 43.62
CA TRP A 17 -22.81 1.10 43.47
C TRP A 17 -24.24 0.57 43.40
N HIS A 18 -24.51 -0.52 42.67
CA HIS A 18 -25.84 -1.13 42.63
C HIS A 18 -26.35 -1.53 44.03
N VAL A 19 -25.50 -2.18 44.82
CA VAL A 19 -25.84 -2.57 46.20
C VAL A 19 -26.16 -1.33 47.05
N LEU A 20 -25.29 -0.32 47.01
CA LEU A 20 -25.47 0.92 47.77
C LEU A 20 -26.74 1.69 47.35
N ALA A 21 -27.09 1.69 46.06
CA ALA A 21 -28.32 2.31 45.57
C ALA A 21 -29.58 1.61 46.11
N GLY A 22 -29.54 0.28 46.27
CA GLY A 22 -30.61 -0.49 46.89
C GLY A 22 -30.73 -0.25 48.41
N GLU A 23 -29.60 -0.14 49.10
CA GLU A 23 -29.54 0.13 50.55
C GLU A 23 -29.94 1.58 50.91
N HIS A 24 -29.66 2.53 50.00
CA HIS A 24 -29.79 3.96 50.25
C HIS A 24 -30.49 4.72 49.10
N PRO A 25 -31.77 4.45 48.80
CA PRO A 25 -32.47 4.97 47.62
C PRO A 25 -32.70 6.50 47.63
N ARG A 26 -32.45 7.17 48.75
CA ARG A 26 -32.60 8.64 48.91
C ARG A 26 -31.27 9.40 48.81
N VAL A 27 -30.15 8.69 48.70
CA VAL A 27 -28.83 9.31 48.61
C VAL A 27 -28.54 9.65 47.14
N PRO A 28 -28.02 10.85 46.83
CA PRO A 28 -27.68 11.21 45.45
C PRO A 28 -26.72 10.23 44.79
N THR A 29 -26.93 9.93 43.50
CA THR A 29 -26.10 9.03 42.70
C THR A 29 -24.61 9.34 42.81
N SER A 30 -24.24 10.62 42.83
CA SER A 30 -22.84 11.06 42.94
C SER A 30 -22.18 10.67 44.26
N GLN A 31 -22.92 10.68 45.37
CA GLN A 31 -22.42 10.26 46.68
C GLN A 31 -22.26 8.74 46.75
N LEU A 32 -23.23 7.99 46.21
CA LEU A 32 -23.16 6.54 46.11
C LEU A 32 -21.97 6.09 45.26
N LEU A 33 -21.73 6.76 44.13
CA LEU A 33 -20.61 6.48 43.25
C LEU A 33 -19.26 6.78 43.92
N THR A 34 -19.16 7.91 44.62
CA THR A 34 -17.96 8.27 45.40
C THR A 34 -17.65 7.21 46.47
N GLN A 35 -18.67 6.71 47.16
CA GLN A 35 -18.52 5.64 48.16
C GLN A 35 -18.13 4.30 47.53
N ALA A 36 -18.70 3.95 46.38
CA ALA A 36 -18.35 2.75 45.65
C ALA A 36 -16.88 2.78 45.16
N CYS A 37 -16.43 3.91 44.64
CA CYS A 37 -15.03 4.11 44.24
C CYS A 37 -14.08 3.98 45.44
N ALA A 38 -14.39 4.65 46.56
CA ALA A 38 -13.58 4.58 47.77
C ALA A 38 -13.48 3.16 48.33
N ALA A 39 -14.57 2.39 48.29
CA ALA A 39 -14.58 0.98 48.70
C ALA A 39 -13.72 0.07 47.81
N ALA A 40 -13.53 0.44 46.54
CA ALA A 40 -12.62 -0.21 45.61
C ALA A 40 -11.18 0.33 45.65
N GLY A 41 -10.86 1.24 46.59
CA GLY A 41 -9.55 1.85 46.72
C GLY A 41 -9.27 2.99 45.73
N VAL A 42 -10.28 3.46 45.01
CA VAL A 42 -10.16 4.52 43.99
C VAL A 42 -10.60 5.86 44.58
N GLN A 43 -9.69 6.81 44.67
CA GLN A 43 -9.98 8.16 45.17
C GLN A 43 -10.50 9.05 44.04
N VAL A 44 -11.71 9.58 44.21
CA VAL A 44 -12.39 10.43 43.22
C VAL A 44 -12.81 11.75 43.84
N ASN A 45 -12.76 12.83 43.05
CA ASN A 45 -13.26 14.14 43.48
C ASN A 45 -14.79 14.14 43.41
N GLY A 46 -15.45 14.20 44.57
CA GLY A 46 -16.91 14.17 44.65
C GLY A 46 -17.62 15.28 43.86
N ARG A 47 -16.99 16.44 43.65
CA ARG A 47 -17.56 17.53 42.84
C ARG A 47 -17.53 17.24 41.33
N GLU A 48 -16.47 16.60 40.84
CA GLU A 48 -16.36 16.18 39.44
C GLU A 48 -17.39 15.08 39.14
N VAL A 49 -17.48 14.09 40.04
CA VAL A 49 -18.49 13.03 39.98
C VAL A 49 -19.91 13.59 39.98
N GLU A 50 -20.20 14.57 40.85
CA GLU A 50 -21.50 15.25 40.87
C GLU A 50 -21.81 15.95 39.55
N THR A 51 -20.84 16.65 38.98
CA THR A 51 -21.06 17.41 37.74
C THR A 51 -21.32 16.49 36.55
N VAL A 52 -20.60 15.38 36.45
CA VAL A 52 -20.81 14.38 35.39
C VAL A 52 -22.14 13.65 35.56
N CYS A 53 -22.51 13.24 36.78
CA CYS A 53 -23.81 12.62 37.04
C CYS A 53 -24.98 13.57 36.69
N LEU A 54 -24.84 14.88 36.93
CA LEU A 54 -25.83 15.89 36.59
C LEU A 54 -25.92 16.12 35.08
N ALA A 55 -24.79 16.17 34.37
CA ALA A 55 -24.75 16.38 32.93
C ALA A 55 -25.45 15.26 32.16
N TYR A 56 -25.21 14.00 32.54
CA TYR A 56 -25.82 12.82 31.89
C TYR A 56 -27.14 12.37 32.51
N ARG A 57 -27.65 13.09 33.54
CA ARG A 57 -28.91 12.80 34.24
C ARG A 57 -29.07 11.33 34.65
N ILE A 58 -28.02 10.77 35.25
CA ILE A 58 -27.97 9.32 35.53
C ILE A 58 -28.90 8.97 36.71
N PRO A 59 -29.91 8.11 36.50
CA PRO A 59 -30.84 7.76 37.56
C PRO A 59 -30.20 6.76 38.55
N PRO A 60 -30.67 6.73 39.82
CA PRO A 60 -30.13 5.81 40.83
C PRO A 60 -30.27 4.32 40.47
N ASP A 61 -31.25 3.98 39.65
CA ASP A 61 -31.59 2.62 39.18
C ASP A 61 -31.08 2.32 37.76
N ALA A 62 -30.09 3.07 37.27
CA ALA A 62 -29.47 2.85 35.95
C ALA A 62 -29.10 1.36 35.72
N THR A 63 -29.16 0.88 34.48
CA THR A 63 -28.77 -0.51 34.16
C THR A 63 -27.29 -0.76 34.44
N ARG A 64 -26.88 -2.03 34.60
CA ARG A 64 -25.46 -2.38 34.81
C ARG A 64 -24.59 -1.83 33.68
N GLU A 65 -25.05 -1.94 32.43
CA GLU A 65 -24.38 -1.40 31.25
C GLU A 65 -24.22 0.12 31.32
N ARG A 66 -25.26 0.86 31.69
CA ARG A 66 -25.21 2.33 31.82
C ARG A 66 -24.30 2.76 32.98
N ARG A 67 -24.23 1.99 34.07
CA ARG A 67 -23.27 2.23 35.16
C ARG A 67 -21.83 2.02 34.70
N LEU A 68 -21.57 0.94 33.96
CA LEU A 68 -20.24 0.63 33.42
C LEU A 68 -19.80 1.69 32.42
N LEU A 69 -20.67 2.09 31.48
CA LEU A 69 -20.35 3.15 30.52
C LEU A 69 -20.00 4.47 31.22
N LEU A 70 -20.77 4.85 32.25
CA LEU A 70 -20.47 6.04 33.05
C LEU A 70 -19.11 5.95 33.74
N LEU A 71 -18.80 4.79 34.32
CA LEU A 71 -17.53 4.53 34.99
C LEU A 71 -16.36 4.52 34.00
N THR A 72 -16.54 3.99 32.79
CA THR A 72 -15.54 4.03 31.72
C THR A 72 -15.26 5.46 31.27
N VAL A 73 -16.30 6.29 31.10
CA VAL A 73 -16.12 7.72 30.78
C VAL A 73 -15.42 8.47 31.92
N LEU A 74 -15.77 8.17 33.17
CA LEU A 74 -15.25 8.87 34.35
C LEU A 74 -13.82 8.46 34.74
N LEU A 75 -13.51 7.17 34.67
CA LEU A 75 -12.33 6.57 35.29
C LEU A 75 -11.52 5.69 34.33
N GLY A 76 -12.05 5.36 33.15
CA GLY A 76 -11.35 4.53 32.18
C GLY A 76 -10.18 5.27 31.54
N ASP A 77 -9.06 4.58 31.36
CA ASP A 77 -8.00 5.05 30.50
C ASP A 77 -8.47 5.15 29.03
N GLN A 78 -7.64 5.73 28.17
CA GLN A 78 -7.95 5.89 26.75
C GLN A 78 -8.30 4.56 26.08
N ARG A 79 -7.58 3.48 26.45
CA ARG A 79 -7.82 2.15 25.89
C ARG A 79 -9.23 1.66 26.20
N LEU A 80 -9.65 1.67 27.47
CA LEU A 80 -10.99 1.23 27.87
C LEU A 80 -12.09 2.07 27.24
N ARG A 81 -11.86 3.38 27.07
CA ARG A 81 -12.80 4.29 26.40
C ARG A 81 -12.96 3.97 24.92
N LEU A 82 -11.85 3.71 24.21
CA LEU A 82 -11.89 3.26 22.82
C LEU A 82 -12.56 1.89 22.67
N GLU A 83 -12.26 0.93 23.55
CA GLU A 83 -12.92 -0.38 23.58
C GLU A 83 -14.44 -0.24 23.78
N ALA A 84 -14.87 0.63 24.70
CA ALA A 84 -16.28 0.90 24.92
C ALA A 84 -16.95 1.60 23.74
N ALA A 85 -16.29 2.59 23.12
CA ALA A 85 -16.80 3.29 21.94
C ALA A 85 -16.94 2.33 20.75
N PHE A 86 -15.97 1.43 20.55
CA PHE A 86 -16.02 0.40 19.52
C PHE A 86 -17.21 -0.56 19.73
N CYS A 87 -17.44 -1.04 20.96
CA CYS A 87 -18.60 -1.88 21.26
C CYS A 87 -19.95 -1.19 20.98
N LEU A 88 -20.02 0.13 21.12
CA LEU A 88 -21.22 0.91 20.79
C LEU A 88 -21.41 1.10 19.27
N LEU A 89 -20.30 1.11 18.52
CA LEU A 89 -20.31 1.16 17.06
C LEU A 89 -20.63 -0.22 16.44
N ASP A 90 -20.28 -1.31 17.12
CA ASP A 90 -20.59 -2.69 16.74
C ASP A 90 -21.61 -3.35 17.69
N PRO A 91 -22.89 -2.92 17.67
CA PRO A 91 -23.91 -3.46 18.58
C PRO A 91 -24.20 -4.94 18.35
N ASN A 92 -23.81 -5.48 17.19
CA ASN A 92 -24.02 -6.88 16.82
C ASN A 92 -22.83 -7.78 17.16
N GLN A 93 -21.75 -7.23 17.72
CA GLN A 93 -20.52 -7.96 18.09
C GLN A 93 -19.93 -8.76 16.92
N ARG A 94 -19.92 -8.18 15.73
CA ARG A 94 -19.28 -8.77 14.54
C ARG A 94 -17.76 -8.74 14.61
N GLY A 95 -17.21 -7.87 15.47
CA GLY A 95 -15.78 -7.59 15.56
C GLY A 95 -15.31 -6.52 14.58
N THR A 96 -16.22 -5.94 13.79
CA THR A 96 -15.92 -4.92 12.77
C THR A 96 -17.01 -3.85 12.69
N VAL A 97 -16.60 -2.64 12.30
CA VAL A 97 -17.46 -1.45 12.16
C VAL A 97 -17.47 -0.97 10.70
N ASP A 98 -18.65 -0.51 10.25
CA ASP A 98 -18.84 0.08 8.92
C ASP A 98 -18.10 1.43 8.80
N PRO A 99 -17.16 1.58 7.84
CA PRO A 99 -16.48 2.85 7.59
C PRO A 99 -17.41 4.04 7.38
N ALA A 100 -18.59 3.84 6.77
CA ALA A 100 -19.54 4.92 6.53
C ALA A 100 -20.12 5.49 7.83
N GLN A 101 -20.28 4.66 8.86
CA GLN A 101 -20.73 5.10 10.18
C GLN A 101 -19.68 5.97 10.86
N VAL A 102 -18.41 5.58 10.78
CA VAL A 102 -17.28 6.35 11.34
C VAL A 102 -17.09 7.66 10.57
N GLN A 103 -17.14 7.62 9.23
CA GLN A 103 -17.05 8.81 8.38
C GLN A 103 -18.15 9.82 8.73
N ARG A 104 -19.40 9.38 8.90
CA ARG A 104 -20.52 10.25 9.28
C ARG A 104 -20.28 10.93 10.63
N LEU A 105 -19.74 10.20 11.61
CA LEU A 105 -19.42 10.77 12.93
C LEU A 105 -18.31 11.82 12.86
N ILE A 106 -17.27 11.57 12.06
CA ILE A 106 -16.18 12.51 11.83
C ILE A 106 -16.69 13.78 11.13
N GLN A 107 -17.55 13.64 10.14
CA GLN A 107 -18.15 14.78 9.40
C GLN A 107 -18.99 15.71 10.27
N LEU A 108 -19.46 15.25 11.45
CA LEU A 108 -20.12 16.14 12.39
C LEU A 108 -19.17 17.27 12.85
N PHE A 109 -17.85 17.02 12.92
CA PHE A 109 -16.85 18.01 13.32
C PHE A 109 -16.47 19.00 12.20
N ASP A 110 -17.36 19.21 11.23
CA ASP A 110 -17.17 20.08 10.05
C ASP A 110 -15.97 19.71 9.17
N LEU A 111 -15.50 18.46 9.24
CA LEU A 111 -14.49 17.96 8.31
C LEU A 111 -15.11 17.80 6.91
N PRO A 112 -14.49 18.37 5.86
CA PRO A 112 -14.90 18.16 4.48
C PRO A 112 -15.01 16.66 4.15
N GLU A 113 -15.93 16.30 3.27
CA GLU A 113 -16.16 14.89 2.92
C GLU A 113 -14.90 14.18 2.41
N ALA A 114 -14.03 14.88 1.66
CA ALA A 114 -12.77 14.32 1.18
C ALA A 114 -11.82 13.97 2.34
N GLU A 115 -11.67 14.87 3.31
CA GLU A 115 -10.79 14.72 4.47
C GLU A 115 -11.31 13.66 5.44
N ALA A 116 -12.64 13.61 5.67
CA ALA A 116 -13.25 12.56 6.47
C ALA A 116 -13.08 11.15 5.85
N LYS A 117 -13.11 11.05 4.51
CA LYS A 117 -12.79 9.80 3.81
C LYS A 117 -11.33 9.41 3.97
N GLU A 118 -10.42 10.37 3.87
CA GLU A 118 -8.98 10.15 4.06
C GLU A 118 -8.68 9.62 5.46
N LEU A 119 -9.22 10.25 6.52
CA LEU A 119 -9.08 9.79 7.90
C LEU A 119 -9.57 8.34 8.08
N VAL A 120 -10.71 7.98 7.48
CA VAL A 120 -11.25 6.62 7.55
C VAL A 120 -10.35 5.62 6.81
N VAL A 121 -9.71 6.03 5.72
CA VAL A 121 -8.71 5.20 5.01
C VAL A 121 -7.44 5.04 5.85
N GLU A 122 -6.97 6.09 6.53
CA GLU A 122 -5.82 6.03 7.44
C GLU A 122 -6.08 5.12 8.65
N LEU A 123 -7.30 5.17 9.21
CA LEU A 123 -7.74 4.30 10.28
C LEU A 123 -7.72 2.82 9.85
N ASN A 124 -8.05 2.53 8.58
CA ASN A 124 -8.04 1.18 8.03
C ASN A 124 -6.64 0.76 7.55
N ARG A 125 -5.75 0.44 8.50
CA ARG A 125 -4.33 0.20 8.21
C ARG A 125 -4.07 -0.94 7.21
N ASP A 126 -4.88 -1.99 7.21
CA ASP A 126 -4.70 -3.13 6.31
C ASP A 126 -5.47 -3.02 4.99
N GLY A 127 -6.23 -1.94 4.83
CA GLY A 127 -7.08 -1.67 3.69
C GLY A 127 -8.22 -2.67 3.52
N SER A 128 -8.61 -3.45 4.53
CA SER A 128 -9.69 -4.45 4.42
C SER A 128 -11.06 -3.86 4.08
N GLY A 129 -11.25 -2.55 4.26
CA GLY A 129 -12.55 -1.90 4.10
C GLY A 129 -13.47 -2.10 5.31
N GLU A 130 -13.03 -2.81 6.35
CA GLU A 130 -13.70 -2.91 7.64
C GLU A 130 -12.79 -2.34 8.74
N ILE A 131 -13.36 -1.70 9.76
CA ILE A 131 -12.59 -1.14 10.88
C ILE A 131 -12.67 -2.11 12.07
N THR A 132 -11.53 -2.63 12.52
CA THR A 132 -11.44 -3.52 13.68
C THR A 132 -11.11 -2.74 14.96
N LEU A 133 -11.28 -3.38 16.13
CA LEU A 133 -10.81 -2.80 17.39
C LEU A 133 -9.29 -2.57 17.38
N ALA A 134 -8.52 -3.44 16.73
CA ALA A 134 -7.08 -3.28 16.63
C ALA A 134 -6.70 -2.00 15.86
N ASP A 135 -7.46 -1.68 14.79
CA ASP A 135 -7.28 -0.45 14.02
C ASP A 135 -7.54 0.80 14.88
N VAL A 136 -8.66 0.82 15.60
CA VAL A 136 -9.02 1.91 16.53
C VAL A 136 -7.96 2.12 17.61
N LEU A 137 -7.46 1.03 18.21
CA LEU A 137 -6.45 1.10 19.27
C LEU A 137 -5.07 1.51 18.74
N ALA A 138 -4.75 1.22 17.48
CA ALA A 138 -3.47 1.55 16.88
C ALA A 138 -3.44 2.96 16.26
N PHE A 139 -4.60 3.58 16.03
CA PHE A 139 -4.70 4.90 15.40
C PHE A 139 -4.25 6.03 16.30
N LEU A 140 -4.59 6.00 17.60
CA LEU A 140 -4.14 7.03 18.54
C LEU A 140 -2.77 6.68 19.13
N PRO A 141 -1.82 7.64 19.21
CA PRO A 141 -0.56 7.44 19.93
C PRO A 141 -0.79 6.99 21.38
N ALA A 142 0.08 6.13 21.91
CA ALA A 142 -0.07 5.56 23.25
C ALA A 142 -0.07 6.60 24.39
N ASP A 143 0.52 7.77 24.15
CA ASP A 143 0.58 8.92 25.05
C ASP A 143 -0.44 10.01 24.70
N PHE A 144 -1.33 9.78 23.72
CA PHE A 144 -2.29 10.78 23.28
C PHE A 144 -3.23 11.23 24.41
N SER A 145 -3.53 10.39 25.40
CA SER A 145 -4.29 10.80 26.60
C SER A 145 -3.64 11.94 27.38
N SER A 146 -2.31 12.06 27.31
CA SER A 146 -1.54 13.15 27.94
C SER A 146 -1.42 14.40 27.07
N HIS A 147 -1.94 14.35 25.83
CA HIS A 147 -1.85 15.44 24.88
C HIS A 147 -2.68 16.65 25.34
N PRO A 148 -2.16 17.90 25.24
CA PRO A 148 -2.86 19.12 25.66
C PRO A 148 -4.26 19.32 25.08
N LYS A 149 -4.50 18.75 23.89
CA LYS A 149 -5.78 18.85 23.16
C LYS A 149 -6.63 17.58 23.28
N ALA A 150 -6.18 16.56 24.02
CA ALA A 150 -7.00 15.38 24.28
C ALA A 150 -8.20 15.78 25.15
N TYR A 151 -9.40 15.56 24.62
CA TYR A 151 -10.64 15.82 25.33
C TYR A 151 -11.14 14.54 25.97
N HIS A 152 -11.71 14.66 27.18
CA HIS A 152 -12.38 13.56 27.86
C HIS A 152 -13.76 14.03 28.32
N ALA A 153 -14.80 13.26 28.02
CA ALA A 153 -16.18 13.63 28.30
C ALA A 153 -16.52 13.75 29.81
N ALA A 154 -15.59 13.38 30.69
CA ALA A 154 -15.68 13.56 32.14
C ALA A 154 -15.30 14.95 32.67
N HIS A 155 -14.67 15.83 31.86
CA HIS A 155 -14.16 17.15 32.30
C HIS A 155 -15.23 18.26 32.46
N LEU A 156 -16.50 17.90 32.63
CA LEU A 156 -17.60 18.85 32.86
C LEU A 156 -17.39 19.55 34.22
N GLY A 157 -16.84 20.78 34.23
CA GLY A 157 -16.41 21.43 35.48
C GLY A 157 -16.49 22.95 35.52
N GLY A 158 -17.50 23.59 34.88
CA GLY A 158 -17.68 25.05 34.96
C GLY A 158 -19.16 25.46 34.98
N ARG A 159 -19.62 26.13 36.04
CA ARG A 159 -21.00 26.63 36.17
C ARG A 159 -21.23 27.87 35.27
N PRO A 160 -22.40 28.00 34.64
CA PRO A 160 -22.80 29.23 33.94
C PRO A 160 -23.37 30.26 34.93
N GLY A 161 -22.89 31.50 34.85
CA GLY A 161 -23.66 32.66 35.32
C GLY A 161 -22.84 33.81 35.89
N ALA A 162 -22.58 34.84 35.07
CA ALA A 162 -22.85 36.25 35.36
C ALA A 162 -22.28 37.13 34.25
N HIS A 163 -23.13 37.63 33.34
CA HIS A 163 -23.23 39.05 32.99
C HIS A 163 -24.17 39.28 31.80
N GLY A 164 -25.03 40.28 31.93
CA GLY A 164 -25.50 41.08 30.80
C GLY A 164 -26.84 40.70 30.20
N ALA A 165 -27.93 41.13 30.85
CA ALA A 165 -29.22 41.28 30.21
C ALA A 165 -29.12 42.19 28.96
N GLY A 166 -29.63 41.69 27.84
CA GLY A 166 -29.77 42.43 26.58
C GLY A 166 -30.96 41.88 25.81
N THR A 167 -32.14 42.40 26.13
CA THR A 167 -33.43 42.12 25.51
C THR A 167 -33.43 42.45 24.01
N GLY A 168 -33.87 41.51 23.17
CA GLY A 168 -34.14 41.78 21.76
C GLY A 168 -34.81 40.59 21.06
N VAL A 169 -36.13 40.47 21.17
CA VAL A 169 -36.95 39.60 20.32
C VAL A 169 -37.16 40.31 18.98
N PRO A 170 -37.08 39.61 17.83
CA PRO A 170 -38.29 39.43 17.04
C PRO A 170 -38.48 38.02 16.43
N THR A 171 -39.70 37.53 16.69
CA THR A 171 -40.65 36.68 15.96
C THR A 171 -40.33 36.22 14.51
N PRO A 172 -40.79 35.01 14.11
CA PRO A 172 -40.47 34.38 12.83
C PRO A 172 -41.45 34.82 11.72
N GLN A 173 -40.95 35.01 10.50
CA GLN A 173 -41.75 35.12 9.29
C GLN A 173 -41.43 33.98 8.33
N THR A 174 -42.48 33.19 8.11
CA THR A 174 -42.67 32.28 6.98
C THR A 174 -42.62 33.02 5.65
N ALA A 175 -41.94 32.45 4.65
CA ALA A 175 -42.31 32.62 3.24
C ALA A 175 -41.95 31.35 2.44
N SER A 176 -42.99 30.78 1.85
CA SER A 176 -43.02 29.74 0.83
C SER A 176 -42.71 30.35 -0.55
N SER A 177 -42.03 29.59 -1.44
CA SER A 177 -42.49 29.36 -2.83
C SER A 177 -41.54 28.49 -3.69
N THR A 178 -42.06 27.32 -4.10
CA THR A 178 -42.09 26.71 -5.47
C THR A 178 -40.79 26.51 -6.29
N VAL A 179 -40.37 25.26 -6.61
CA VAL A 179 -40.77 24.33 -7.72
C VAL A 179 -40.28 24.79 -9.12
N SER A 180 -39.10 24.32 -9.61
CA SER A 180 -38.85 23.18 -10.55
C SER A 180 -38.66 23.64 -12.02
N PRO A 181 -38.32 22.77 -13.00
CA PRO A 181 -37.17 21.84 -13.13
C PRO A 181 -36.48 21.98 -14.52
N ALA A 182 -35.34 21.32 -14.76
CA ALA A 182 -34.96 20.91 -16.12
C ALA A 182 -34.05 19.69 -16.12
N ALA A 183 -34.55 18.60 -16.70
CA ALA A 183 -33.84 17.38 -17.04
C ALA A 183 -33.52 17.35 -18.55
N ALA A 184 -32.43 16.68 -18.91
CA ALA A 184 -32.14 16.04 -20.21
C ALA A 184 -30.78 15.31 -20.05
N GLN A 185 -30.63 13.98 -19.96
CA GLN A 185 -30.83 12.93 -20.99
C GLN A 185 -30.44 13.43 -22.39
N GLY A 186 -29.53 12.86 -23.17
CA GLY A 186 -28.83 11.59 -23.18
C GLY A 186 -28.54 11.20 -24.64
N GLN A 187 -27.53 10.35 -24.84
CA GLN A 187 -27.24 9.53 -26.04
C GLN A 187 -26.44 10.18 -27.21
N PRO A 188 -26.00 9.39 -28.22
CA PRO A 188 -24.71 8.69 -28.23
C PRO A 188 -23.94 8.97 -29.55
N MET A 189 -22.66 8.62 -29.66
CA MET A 189 -21.98 8.61 -30.97
C MET A 189 -21.18 7.35 -31.21
N ALA A 190 -21.35 6.88 -32.44
CA ALA A 190 -21.01 5.56 -32.95
C ALA A 190 -19.54 5.39 -33.33
N SER A 191 -19.10 4.14 -33.24
CA SER A 191 -17.84 3.60 -33.73
C SER A 191 -17.68 3.70 -35.25
N PRO A 192 -16.43 3.72 -35.73
CA PRO A 192 -16.05 3.02 -36.96
C PRO A 192 -14.99 1.93 -36.68
N ALA A 193 -15.17 0.78 -37.34
CA ALA A 193 -14.25 -0.34 -37.35
C ALA A 193 -13.35 -0.29 -38.64
N PRO A 194 -12.40 -1.22 -38.86
CA PRO A 194 -10.97 -0.94 -38.82
C PRO A 194 -10.28 -1.06 -40.19
N ALA A 195 -9.09 -0.45 -40.33
CA ALA A 195 -8.19 -0.68 -41.46
C ALA A 195 -6.95 -1.46 -41.00
N SER A 196 -6.76 -2.66 -41.54
CA SER A 196 -5.61 -3.54 -41.28
C SER A 196 -4.34 -3.02 -41.98
N PRO A 197 -3.18 -2.97 -41.29
CA PRO A 197 -1.88 -3.00 -41.94
C PRO A 197 -1.30 -4.42 -41.91
N THR A 198 -0.98 -4.94 -43.09
CA THR A 198 -0.26 -6.19 -43.33
C THR A 198 1.15 -6.16 -42.74
N ALA A 199 1.49 -7.11 -41.88
CA ALA A 199 2.85 -7.34 -41.42
C ALA A 199 3.70 -8.02 -42.53
N PRO A 200 5.00 -7.69 -42.67
CA PRO A 200 5.88 -8.39 -43.59
C PRO A 200 6.30 -9.77 -43.05
N ALA A 201 6.47 -10.71 -43.98
CA ALA A 201 6.76 -12.12 -43.74
C ALA A 201 8.05 -12.36 -42.93
N SER A 202 7.96 -13.26 -41.95
CA SER A 202 9.13 -13.77 -41.21
C SER A 202 9.92 -14.78 -42.06
N PRO A 203 11.27 -14.80 -42.02
CA PRO A 203 12.08 -15.79 -42.74
C PRO A 203 11.96 -17.19 -42.13
N PRO A 204 12.25 -18.26 -42.91
CA PRO A 204 12.10 -19.64 -42.50
C PRO A 204 13.29 -20.10 -41.64
N GLY A 205 13.01 -20.68 -40.48
CA GLY A 205 14.00 -21.37 -39.65
C GLY A 205 13.75 -21.16 -38.17
N ALA A 206 12.69 -21.75 -37.62
CA ALA A 206 12.44 -21.77 -36.18
C ALA A 206 13.56 -22.53 -35.46
N SER A 207 14.58 -21.82 -34.99
CA SER A 207 15.51 -22.34 -34.00
C SER A 207 14.71 -22.73 -32.75
N GLN A 208 14.92 -23.94 -32.22
CA GLN A 208 14.26 -24.47 -31.03
C GLN A 208 14.17 -23.40 -29.92
N GLY A 209 12.94 -22.98 -29.63
CA GLY A 209 12.64 -21.81 -28.80
C GLY A 209 12.98 -21.98 -27.33
N GLY A 210 13.82 -21.08 -26.80
CA GLY A 210 14.14 -20.94 -25.38
C GLY A 210 14.17 -19.46 -24.95
N THR A 211 14.42 -19.21 -23.66
CA THR A 211 14.57 -17.84 -23.14
C THR A 211 15.88 -17.23 -23.66
N SER A 212 15.80 -16.04 -24.27
CA SER A 212 17.00 -15.31 -24.71
C SER A 212 17.66 -14.55 -23.55
N PRO A 213 18.97 -14.24 -23.62
CA PRO A 213 19.60 -13.42 -22.59
C PRO A 213 18.97 -12.03 -22.45
N LEU A 214 18.47 -11.44 -23.54
CA LEU A 214 17.68 -10.21 -23.49
C LEU A 214 16.47 -10.33 -22.56
N GLN A 215 15.77 -11.46 -22.56
CA GLN A 215 14.62 -11.65 -21.67
C GLN A 215 15.02 -11.74 -20.19
N MET A 216 16.22 -12.25 -19.88
CA MET A 216 16.76 -12.22 -18.52
C MET A 216 17.11 -10.81 -18.07
N ARG A 217 17.74 -10.03 -18.96
CA ARG A 217 18.05 -8.60 -18.75
C ARG A 217 16.77 -7.79 -18.47
N ILE A 218 15.74 -7.97 -19.30
CA ILE A 218 14.42 -7.35 -19.13
C ILE A 218 13.81 -7.71 -17.77
N GLY A 219 13.89 -8.99 -17.36
CA GLY A 219 13.38 -9.44 -16.08
C GLY A 219 14.03 -8.74 -14.89
N LEU A 220 15.37 -8.67 -14.88
CA LEU A 220 16.13 -7.95 -13.86
C LEU A 220 15.80 -6.46 -13.86
N PHE A 221 15.87 -5.81 -15.04
CA PHE A 221 15.60 -4.39 -15.22
C PHE A 221 14.24 -3.98 -14.67
N ARG A 222 13.17 -4.68 -15.07
CA ARG A 222 11.79 -4.35 -14.67
C ARG A 222 11.57 -4.52 -13.17
N LEU A 223 12.18 -5.54 -12.57
CA LEU A 223 12.12 -5.75 -11.13
C LEU A 223 12.79 -4.61 -10.36
N LEU A 224 14.02 -4.25 -10.72
CA LEU A 224 14.79 -3.25 -9.98
C LEU A 224 14.24 -1.83 -10.18
N GLN A 225 13.88 -1.44 -11.41
CA GLN A 225 13.27 -0.12 -11.65
C GLN A 225 11.93 0.01 -10.92
N GLY A 226 11.15 -1.08 -10.88
CA GLY A 226 9.81 -1.05 -10.32
C GLY A 226 9.87 -0.94 -8.80
N ALA A 227 10.84 -1.63 -8.18
CA ALA A 227 11.12 -1.47 -6.77
C ALA A 227 11.61 -0.05 -6.45
N ALA A 228 12.49 0.52 -7.27
CA ALA A 228 12.95 1.91 -7.12
C ALA A 228 11.81 2.92 -7.20
N TYR A 229 10.90 2.79 -8.18
CA TYR A 229 9.70 3.64 -8.29
C TYR A 229 8.74 3.49 -7.10
N ARG A 230 8.77 2.35 -6.40
CA ARG A 230 8.00 2.17 -5.16
C ARG A 230 8.72 2.70 -3.91
N SER A 231 9.99 3.05 -4.02
CA SER A 231 10.83 3.45 -2.89
C SER A 231 11.35 4.89 -2.96
N PHE A 232 11.29 5.56 -4.11
CA PHE A 232 11.83 6.93 -4.26
C PHE A 232 11.12 7.99 -3.43
N ARG A 233 9.88 7.70 -3.04
CA ARG A 233 9.06 8.43 -2.07
C ARG A 233 8.21 7.43 -1.32
N GLU A 234 7.62 7.86 -0.21
CA GLU A 234 6.65 7.10 0.57
C GLU A 234 5.63 6.36 -0.32
N ASN A 235 5.53 5.05 -0.12
CA ASN A 235 4.62 4.19 -0.85
C ASN A 235 4.34 2.90 -0.09
N TYR A 236 3.18 2.31 -0.37
CA TYR A 236 2.69 1.10 0.28
C TYR A 236 2.13 0.14 -0.77
N SER A 237 1.92 -1.11 -0.35
CA SER A 237 1.07 -2.01 -1.14
C SER A 237 -0.37 -1.54 -1.17
N ALA A 238 -1.14 -2.12 -2.07
CA ALA A 238 -2.56 -1.85 -2.24
C ALA A 238 -3.31 -3.16 -2.06
N ASN A 239 -4.33 -3.15 -1.23
CA ASN A 239 -5.20 -4.29 -1.03
C ASN A 239 -5.87 -4.65 -2.36
N SER A 240 -5.74 -5.91 -2.78
CA SER A 240 -6.22 -6.40 -4.08
C SER A 240 -7.74 -6.51 -4.19
N GLU A 241 -8.46 -6.45 -3.08
CA GLU A 241 -9.92 -6.55 -3.03
C GLU A 241 -10.58 -5.18 -2.92
N THR A 242 -10.03 -4.27 -2.12
CA THR A 242 -10.62 -2.96 -1.82
C THR A 242 -9.96 -1.79 -2.54
N HIS A 243 -8.77 -2.00 -3.09
CA HIS A 243 -7.91 -0.96 -3.67
C HIS A 243 -7.36 0.07 -2.67
N LEU A 244 -7.60 -0.10 -1.37
CA LEU A 244 -7.04 0.76 -0.33
C LEU A 244 -5.55 0.47 -0.08
N ARG A 245 -4.83 1.46 0.47
CA ARG A 245 -3.43 1.29 0.87
C ARG A 245 -3.34 0.30 2.02
N ALA A 246 -2.33 -0.56 1.99
CA ALA A 246 -1.98 -1.47 3.08
C ALA A 246 -0.76 -0.88 3.80
N TYR A 247 -1.00 -0.03 4.79
CA TYR A 247 0.01 0.72 5.54
C TYR A 247 0.98 -0.18 6.31
N ASP A 248 0.56 -1.40 6.65
CA ASP A 248 1.41 -2.43 7.27
C ASP A 248 2.36 -3.13 6.28
N LEU A 249 2.26 -2.79 4.99
CA LEU A 249 3.07 -3.33 3.91
C LEU A 249 3.81 -2.19 3.18
N PRO A 250 4.70 -1.44 3.86
CA PRO A 250 5.45 -0.35 3.25
C PRO A 250 6.56 -0.83 2.31
N TYR A 251 6.99 0.04 1.40
CA TYR A 251 8.21 -0.12 0.60
C TYR A 251 9.36 0.64 1.26
N THR A 252 10.16 -0.04 2.07
CA THR A 252 11.26 0.59 2.83
C THR A 252 12.56 0.66 2.02
N ILE A 253 13.38 1.69 2.26
CA ILE A 253 14.71 1.82 1.63
C ILE A 253 15.65 0.64 1.99
N PRO A 254 15.72 0.16 3.25
CA PRO A 254 16.53 -1.01 3.56
C PRO A 254 16.09 -2.27 2.81
N ASN A 255 14.77 -2.51 2.69
CA ASN A 255 14.25 -3.64 1.92
C ASN A 255 14.57 -3.50 0.42
N PHE A 256 14.48 -2.28 -0.13
CA PHE A 256 14.88 -2.00 -1.51
C PHE A 256 16.34 -2.36 -1.77
N VAL A 257 17.25 -1.91 -0.90
CA VAL A 257 18.69 -2.16 -1.04
C VAL A 257 19.01 -3.65 -0.88
N GLY A 258 18.39 -4.31 0.11
CA GLY A 258 18.48 -5.76 0.30
C GLY A 258 18.01 -6.55 -0.92
N PHE A 259 16.91 -6.10 -1.55
CA PHE A 259 16.39 -6.70 -2.78
C PHE A 259 17.31 -6.52 -3.98
N VAL A 260 17.84 -5.31 -4.20
CA VAL A 260 18.82 -5.05 -5.28
C VAL A 260 20.03 -5.97 -5.10
N ASN A 261 20.61 -6.01 -3.90
CA ASN A 261 21.76 -6.87 -3.60
C ASN A 261 21.46 -8.36 -3.89
N ALA A 262 20.33 -8.88 -3.41
CA ALA A 262 19.97 -10.29 -3.59
C ALA A 262 19.65 -10.64 -5.07
N ALA A 263 19.06 -9.70 -5.81
CA ALA A 263 18.78 -9.87 -7.24
C ALA A 263 20.07 -9.88 -8.07
N LEU A 264 21.03 -9.00 -7.76
CA LEU A 264 22.34 -8.96 -8.40
C LEU A 264 23.16 -10.23 -8.10
N ASP A 265 23.17 -10.70 -6.84
CA ASP A 265 23.80 -11.97 -6.45
C ASP A 265 23.25 -13.15 -7.26
N LEU A 266 21.92 -13.26 -7.34
CA LEU A 266 21.28 -14.28 -8.14
C LEU A 266 21.70 -14.14 -9.60
N TYR A 267 21.55 -12.96 -10.20
CA TYR A 267 21.86 -12.75 -11.61
C TYR A 267 23.31 -13.07 -11.98
N GLN A 268 24.28 -12.69 -11.14
CA GLN A 268 25.70 -13.02 -11.32
C GLN A 268 25.94 -14.53 -11.19
N SER A 269 25.31 -15.19 -10.21
CA SER A 269 25.48 -16.65 -10.00
C SER A 269 25.02 -17.49 -11.20
N LEU A 270 24.05 -16.99 -11.98
CA LEU A 270 23.53 -17.65 -13.18
C LEU A 270 24.54 -17.72 -14.33
N GLY A 271 25.65 -16.98 -14.27
CA GLY A 271 26.68 -16.97 -15.31
C GLY A 271 26.24 -16.34 -16.63
N ILE A 272 25.26 -15.43 -16.58
CA ILE A 272 24.74 -14.71 -17.76
C ILE A 272 25.74 -13.64 -18.21
N VAL A 273 26.46 -13.03 -17.27
CA VAL A 273 27.47 -11.98 -17.53
C VAL A 273 28.86 -12.60 -17.56
N GLU A 274 29.61 -12.26 -18.61
CA GLU A 274 31.00 -12.68 -18.82
C GLU A 274 31.90 -12.19 -17.68
N VAL A 275 32.89 -13.01 -17.31
CA VAL A 275 33.95 -12.59 -16.39
C VAL A 275 34.72 -11.41 -16.98
N GLY A 276 34.82 -10.33 -16.20
CA GLY A 276 35.40 -9.05 -16.61
C GLY A 276 34.38 -8.03 -17.14
N ALA A 277 33.11 -8.39 -17.25
CA ALA A 277 32.03 -7.48 -17.66
C ALA A 277 31.08 -7.10 -16.50
N GLN A 278 31.44 -7.40 -15.25
CA GLN A 278 30.58 -7.18 -14.08
C GLN A 278 30.66 -5.77 -13.47
N GLU A 279 31.57 -4.91 -13.91
CA GLU A 279 31.73 -3.54 -13.37
C GLU A 279 30.40 -2.77 -13.26
N PRO A 280 29.53 -2.76 -14.27
CA PRO A 280 28.24 -2.06 -14.16
C PRO A 280 27.31 -2.59 -13.05
N LEU A 281 27.36 -3.89 -12.75
CA LEU A 281 26.56 -4.48 -11.67
C LEU A 281 27.11 -4.06 -10.30
N GLU A 282 28.44 -4.01 -10.16
CA GLU A 282 29.09 -3.54 -8.93
C GLU A 282 28.94 -2.03 -8.71
N ASP A 283 28.92 -1.23 -9.78
CA ASP A 283 28.63 0.20 -9.70
C ASP A 283 27.21 0.44 -9.18
N LEU A 284 26.22 -0.27 -9.72
CA LEU A 284 24.83 -0.21 -9.26
C LEU A 284 24.72 -0.63 -7.78
N ARG A 285 25.38 -1.74 -7.42
CA ARG A 285 25.44 -2.24 -6.04
C ARG A 285 26.04 -1.19 -5.10
N SER A 286 27.15 -0.59 -5.49
CA SER A 286 27.86 0.40 -4.68
C SER A 286 27.01 1.67 -4.49
N SER A 287 26.33 2.11 -5.55
CA SER A 287 25.42 3.27 -5.50
C SER A 287 24.28 3.07 -4.48
N VAL A 288 23.54 1.97 -4.54
CA VAL A 288 22.39 1.76 -3.64
C VAL A 288 22.82 1.58 -2.19
N ASN A 289 23.94 0.90 -1.94
CA ASN A 289 24.47 0.74 -0.59
C ASN A 289 25.01 2.07 -0.03
N ALA A 290 25.66 2.89 -0.86
CA ALA A 290 26.11 4.22 -0.47
C ALA A 290 24.93 5.15 -0.16
N MET A 291 23.86 5.08 -0.95
CA MET A 291 22.63 5.85 -0.69
C MET A 291 22.01 5.49 0.66
N LEU A 292 21.92 4.20 1.00
CA LEU A 292 21.43 3.76 2.32
C LEU A 292 22.33 4.25 3.45
N ALA A 293 23.64 4.07 3.32
CA ALA A 293 24.59 4.52 4.34
C ALA A 293 24.53 6.05 4.56
N GLN A 294 24.33 6.82 3.48
CA GLN A 294 24.14 8.27 3.57
C GLN A 294 22.81 8.63 4.23
N LEU A 295 21.73 7.92 3.94
CA LEU A 295 20.43 8.10 4.60
C LEU A 295 20.52 7.83 6.11
N GLU A 296 21.09 6.69 6.49
CA GLU A 296 21.29 6.31 7.90
C GLU A 296 22.18 7.32 8.63
N SER A 297 23.29 7.73 8.00
CA SER A 297 24.18 8.75 8.55
C SER A 297 23.46 10.09 8.73
N ARG A 298 22.62 10.49 7.76
CA ARG A 298 21.87 11.73 7.83
C ARG A 298 20.84 11.73 8.95
N MET A 299 20.08 10.65 9.08
CA MET A 299 19.10 10.50 10.18
C MET A 299 19.79 10.53 11.54
N ALA A 300 20.92 9.84 11.69
CA ALA A 300 21.67 9.79 12.94
C ALA A 300 22.27 11.15 13.36
N ASN A 301 22.62 11.99 12.37
CA ASN A 301 23.31 13.27 12.60
C ASN A 301 22.43 14.50 12.29
N TRP A 302 21.12 14.34 12.12
CA TRP A 302 20.24 15.42 11.65
C TRP A 302 20.35 16.70 12.49
N ALA A 303 20.43 16.55 13.81
CA ALA A 303 20.50 17.69 14.74
C ALA A 303 21.79 18.52 14.65
N THR A 304 22.85 17.98 14.06
CA THR A 304 24.16 18.65 13.89
C THR A 304 24.54 18.89 12.44
N LEU A 305 23.77 18.33 11.51
CA LEU A 305 23.92 18.56 10.07
C LEU A 305 23.35 19.94 9.72
N GLU A 306 24.03 20.68 8.86
CA GLU A 306 23.49 21.89 8.22
C GLU A 306 22.64 21.47 7.01
N PRO A 307 21.29 21.49 7.08
CA PRO A 307 20.45 21.04 5.97
C PRO A 307 20.44 22.06 4.83
N THR A 308 20.34 21.57 3.59
CA THR A 308 20.14 22.44 2.42
C THR A 308 18.72 23.06 2.43
N ALA A 309 18.49 24.09 1.62
CA ALA A 309 17.18 24.74 1.53
C ALA A 309 16.08 23.75 1.08
N GLU A 310 16.43 22.84 0.17
CA GLU A 310 15.53 21.82 -0.37
C GLU A 310 15.20 20.75 0.67
N MET A 311 16.17 20.39 1.52
CA MET A 311 15.96 19.46 2.64
C MET A 311 15.05 20.07 3.70
N VAL A 312 15.26 21.34 4.05
CA VAL A 312 14.37 22.07 4.97
C VAL A 312 12.97 22.18 4.40
N ALA A 313 12.82 22.42 3.09
CA ALA A 313 11.51 22.47 2.45
C ALA A 313 10.79 21.11 2.52
N ALA A 314 11.50 20.01 2.30
CA ALA A 314 10.94 18.66 2.44
C ALA A 314 10.50 18.36 3.86
N GLU A 315 11.31 18.69 4.87
CA GLU A 315 10.92 18.51 6.28
C GLU A 315 9.69 19.34 6.65
N ARG A 316 9.56 20.58 6.16
CA ARG A 316 8.33 21.37 6.38
C ARG A 316 7.07 20.72 5.80
N VAL A 317 7.19 20.06 4.65
CA VAL A 317 6.06 19.29 4.08
C VAL A 317 5.71 18.13 5.01
N ILE A 318 6.71 17.41 5.52
CA ILE A 318 6.52 16.30 6.47
C ILE A 318 5.91 16.78 7.79
N GLU A 319 6.35 17.95 8.30
CA GLU A 319 5.77 18.60 9.48
C GLU A 319 4.32 19.00 9.25
N ALA A 320 3.99 19.57 8.08
CA ALA A 320 2.61 19.92 7.75
C ALA A 320 1.69 18.69 7.64
N GLU A 321 2.20 17.57 7.08
CA GLU A 321 1.48 16.29 7.07
C GLU A 321 1.29 15.73 8.50
N LEU A 322 2.28 15.89 9.37
CA LEU A 322 2.18 15.51 10.78
C LEU A 322 1.12 16.33 11.53
N ASP A 323 1.08 17.64 11.29
CA ASP A 323 0.05 18.51 11.85
C ASP A 323 -1.36 18.10 11.37
N GLY A 324 -1.48 17.70 10.10
CA GLY A 324 -2.70 17.12 9.54
C GLY A 324 -3.11 15.81 10.23
N LEU A 325 -2.17 14.88 10.40
CA LEU A 325 -2.43 13.62 11.12
C LEU A 325 -2.77 13.86 12.60
N GLU A 326 -2.12 14.81 13.27
CA GLU A 326 -2.47 15.21 14.65
C GLU A 326 -3.90 15.77 14.70
N HIS A 327 -4.30 16.55 13.70
CA HIS A 327 -5.66 17.02 13.56
C HIS A 327 -6.65 15.85 13.40
N HIS A 328 -6.34 14.88 12.54
CA HIS A 328 -7.13 13.67 12.35
C HIS A 328 -7.28 12.86 13.66
N HIS A 329 -6.19 12.66 14.40
CA HIS A 329 -6.23 12.00 15.72
C HIS A 329 -7.16 12.73 16.70
N GLN A 330 -7.13 14.06 16.72
CA GLN A 330 -8.00 14.87 17.58
C GLN A 330 -9.48 14.72 17.21
N VAL A 331 -9.80 14.80 15.92
CA VAL A 331 -11.17 14.65 15.44
C VAL A 331 -11.68 13.25 15.72
N PHE A 332 -10.89 12.22 15.44
CA PHE A 332 -11.26 10.84 15.71
C PHE A 332 -11.49 10.59 17.21
N ALA A 333 -10.56 11.03 18.07
CA ALA A 333 -10.71 10.89 19.51
C ALA A 333 -11.98 11.60 20.03
N ALA A 334 -12.25 12.81 19.54
CA ALA A 334 -13.47 13.55 19.88
C ALA A 334 -14.73 12.83 19.38
N ALA A 335 -14.70 12.24 18.18
CA ALA A 335 -15.80 11.43 17.66
C ALA A 335 -16.07 10.18 18.53
N MET A 336 -15.03 9.51 19.03
CA MET A 336 -15.20 8.37 19.94
C MET A 336 -15.78 8.81 21.30
N GLU A 337 -15.34 9.95 21.84
CA GLU A 337 -15.91 10.53 23.06
C GLU A 337 -17.36 10.99 22.86
N LEU A 338 -17.71 11.48 21.65
CA LEU A 338 -19.09 11.81 21.27
C LEU A 338 -19.97 10.55 21.27
N VAL A 339 -19.47 9.41 20.77
CA VAL A 339 -20.17 8.12 20.82
C VAL A 339 -20.49 7.72 22.25
N LEU A 340 -19.51 7.79 23.16
CA LEU A 340 -19.70 7.49 24.57
C LEU A 340 -20.73 8.43 25.23
N SER A 341 -20.62 9.73 24.94
CA SER A 341 -21.50 10.77 25.47
C SER A 341 -22.95 10.62 24.99
N GLY A 342 -23.14 10.31 23.71
CA GLY A 342 -24.46 10.06 23.11
C GLY A 342 -25.11 8.83 23.69
N ALA A 343 -24.36 7.74 23.86
CA ALA A 343 -24.85 6.52 24.51
C ALA A 343 -25.26 6.74 25.97
N LEU A 344 -24.56 7.59 26.73
CA LEU A 344 -24.98 7.98 28.09
C LEU A 344 -26.30 8.75 28.12
N GLN A 345 -26.63 9.46 27.03
CA GLN A 345 -27.91 10.15 26.85
C GLN A 345 -29.01 9.25 26.29
N GLY A 346 -28.67 8.02 25.90
CA GLY A 346 -29.58 7.01 25.39
C GLY A 346 -29.69 6.97 23.86
N HIS A 347 -28.80 7.66 23.15
CA HIS A 347 -28.73 7.61 21.68
C HIS A 347 -27.80 6.49 21.23
N SER A 348 -28.22 5.72 20.24
CA SER A 348 -27.34 4.79 19.55
C SER A 348 -26.35 5.55 18.66
N ALA A 349 -25.24 4.90 18.30
CA ALA A 349 -24.27 5.50 17.39
C ALA A 349 -24.86 5.86 16.01
N ALA A 350 -26.03 5.35 15.62
CA ALA A 350 -26.71 5.77 14.38
C ALA A 350 -27.57 7.05 14.53
N GLU A 351 -27.97 7.37 15.77
CA GLU A 351 -28.87 8.48 16.09
C GLU A 351 -28.11 9.77 16.45
N ILE A 352 -26.81 9.68 16.71
CA ILE A 352 -25.96 10.84 17.02
C ILE A 352 -25.96 11.84 15.86
N GLY A 353 -26.38 13.07 16.17
CA GLY A 353 -26.47 14.17 15.21
C GLY A 353 -25.83 15.47 15.69
N LEU A 354 -26.13 16.56 14.99
CA LEU A 354 -25.59 17.90 15.28
C LEU A 354 -25.95 18.42 16.68
N GLU A 355 -27.10 18.03 17.23
CA GLU A 355 -27.51 18.44 18.59
C GLU A 355 -26.62 17.80 19.67
N ASP A 356 -26.28 16.52 19.51
CA ASP A 356 -25.35 15.81 20.39
C ASP A 356 -23.94 16.40 20.29
N LEU A 357 -23.52 16.69 19.06
CA LEU A 357 -22.26 17.37 18.80
C LEU A 357 -22.22 18.74 19.48
N GLN A 358 -23.26 19.57 19.36
CA GLN A 358 -23.27 20.90 19.97
C GLN A 358 -23.08 20.83 21.49
N LEU A 359 -23.73 19.86 22.15
CA LEU A 359 -23.56 19.65 23.59
C LEU A 359 -22.14 19.16 23.90
N HIS A 360 -21.59 18.25 23.09
CA HIS A 360 -20.23 17.74 23.24
C HIS A 360 -19.16 18.82 23.00
N GLU A 361 -19.27 19.58 21.90
CA GLU A 361 -18.35 20.64 21.48
C GLU A 361 -18.34 21.81 22.45
N LEU A 362 -19.49 22.17 23.03
CA LEU A 362 -19.54 23.20 24.08
C LEU A 362 -18.65 22.81 25.28
N ASN A 363 -18.60 21.53 25.62
CA ASN A 363 -17.77 21.02 26.72
C ASN A 363 -16.31 20.87 26.30
N ARG A 364 -16.04 20.47 25.06
CA ARG A 364 -14.69 20.40 24.49
C ARG A 364 -14.02 21.77 24.39
N LEU A 365 -14.73 22.77 23.86
CA LEU A 365 -14.23 24.14 23.72
C LEU A 365 -13.98 24.77 25.08
N ARG A 366 -14.84 24.54 26.08
CA ARG A 366 -14.61 24.97 27.47
C ARG A 366 -13.35 24.34 28.06
N HIS A 367 -13.13 23.03 27.84
CA HIS A 367 -11.91 22.36 28.29
C HIS A 367 -10.64 22.96 27.64
N GLN A 368 -10.72 23.34 26.36
CA GLN A 368 -9.62 24.02 25.66
C GLN A 368 -9.41 25.46 26.14
N GLU A 369 -10.47 26.19 26.48
CA GLU A 369 -10.40 27.52 27.08
C GLU A 369 -9.79 27.46 28.50
N ASP A 370 -10.25 26.54 29.35
CA ASP A 370 -9.71 26.30 30.70
C ASP A 370 -8.22 25.92 30.62
N PHE A 371 -7.84 25.06 29.67
CA PHE A 371 -6.44 24.74 29.41
C PHE A 371 -5.64 25.98 28.99
N ARG A 372 -6.14 26.80 28.07
CA ARG A 372 -5.48 28.05 27.62
C ARG A 372 -5.33 29.08 28.75
N GLU A 373 -6.31 29.19 29.64
CA GLU A 373 -6.26 30.07 30.80
C GLU A 373 -5.26 29.58 31.87
N LEU A 374 -5.15 28.26 32.07
CA LEU A 374 -4.20 27.64 33.01
C LEU A 374 -2.75 27.60 32.47
N SER A 375 -2.57 27.61 31.15
CA SER A 375 -1.28 27.51 30.47
C SER A 375 -0.72 28.85 29.98
N SER A 376 -1.15 29.97 30.58
CA SER A 376 -0.84 31.37 30.17
C SER A 376 0.64 31.81 30.19
N HIS A 377 1.59 30.90 30.03
CA HIS A 377 2.97 31.14 29.59
C HIS A 377 3.47 30.05 28.63
N ARG A 378 2.99 30.04 27.39
CA ARG A 378 3.72 29.72 26.13
C ARG A 378 2.71 29.61 24.99
N HIS A 379 3.12 29.97 23.78
CA HIS A 379 2.32 30.03 22.55
C HIS A 379 1.54 31.35 22.34
N ALA A 380 2.30 32.43 22.16
CA ALA A 380 1.90 33.43 21.19
C ALA A 380 2.04 32.79 19.79
N VAL A 381 0.93 32.61 19.10
CA VAL A 381 0.90 32.25 17.68
C VAL A 381 1.32 33.49 16.91
N SER A 382 2.41 33.40 16.13
CA SER A 382 2.74 34.41 15.13
C SER A 382 1.72 34.36 14.00
N PRO A 383 0.99 35.44 13.71
CA PRO A 383 0.17 35.52 12.51
C PRO A 383 1.06 35.92 11.33
N GLY A 384 1.21 35.00 10.39
CA GLY A 384 1.84 35.25 9.10
C GLY A 384 2.73 34.09 8.70
N ASP A 385 2.25 33.25 7.79
CA ASP A 385 2.98 32.99 6.54
C ASP A 385 2.07 32.30 5.51
N PRO A 386 2.38 32.47 4.21
CA PRO A 386 1.41 32.32 3.13
C PRO A 386 1.22 30.88 2.70
N VAL A 387 -0.03 30.60 2.33
CA VAL A 387 -0.46 29.55 1.41
C VAL A 387 0.33 29.68 0.10
N GLU A 388 0.67 28.52 -0.49
CA GLU A 388 1.32 28.32 -1.81
C GLU A 388 2.84 28.49 -1.91
N ALA A 389 3.58 27.41 -1.67
CA ALA A 389 4.98 27.28 -2.13
C ALA A 389 5.32 25.90 -2.74
N SER A 390 4.34 25.12 -3.23
CA SER A 390 4.64 23.84 -3.90
C SER A 390 5.05 24.02 -5.38
N SER A 391 4.98 25.23 -5.95
CA SER A 391 5.18 25.48 -7.39
C SER A 391 6.53 26.08 -7.79
N VAL A 392 7.45 26.36 -6.87
CA VAL A 392 8.69 27.12 -7.18
C VAL A 392 9.93 26.24 -7.38
N THR A 393 10.02 25.08 -6.71
CA THR A 393 11.20 24.21 -6.80
C THR A 393 11.06 23.20 -7.95
N PRO A 394 11.99 23.18 -8.93
CA PRO A 394 12.01 22.18 -10.00
C PRO A 394 11.99 20.76 -9.44
N PHE A 395 11.23 19.85 -10.06
CA PHE A 395 11.02 18.49 -9.54
C PHE A 395 12.33 17.75 -9.21
N LEU A 396 13.36 17.90 -10.06
CA LEU A 396 14.66 17.25 -9.88
C LEU A 396 15.39 17.67 -8.59
N GLU A 397 15.16 18.90 -8.11
CA GLU A 397 15.78 19.42 -6.88
C GLU A 397 15.00 19.02 -5.62
N ARG A 398 13.81 18.44 -5.76
CA ARG A 398 12.97 18.07 -4.62
C ARG A 398 13.55 16.88 -3.86
N TRP A 399 13.33 16.91 -2.56
CA TRP A 399 13.57 15.79 -1.67
C TRP A 399 12.23 15.21 -1.23
N HIS A 400 12.18 13.89 -1.09
CA HIS A 400 10.96 13.17 -0.72
C HIS A 400 11.15 12.37 0.55
N ARG A 401 10.13 12.35 1.41
CA ARG A 401 10.05 11.41 2.53
C ARG A 401 10.16 9.99 2.02
N VAL A 402 10.92 9.16 2.73
CA VAL A 402 11.05 7.73 2.47
C VAL A 402 10.82 6.92 3.74
N ILE A 403 10.31 5.70 3.58
CA ILE A 403 10.06 4.79 4.69
C ILE A 403 11.33 3.99 4.98
N VAL A 404 11.71 3.90 6.25
CA VAL A 404 12.95 3.21 6.68
C VAL A 404 12.70 1.96 7.52
N ASP A 405 11.51 1.80 8.11
CA ASP A 405 11.13 0.62 8.88
C ASP A 405 9.67 0.23 8.64
N ASP A 406 9.30 -0.98 9.09
CA ASP A 406 7.97 -1.56 8.86
C ASP A 406 6.85 -0.86 9.68
N SER A 407 7.22 -0.09 10.70
CA SER A 407 6.28 0.72 11.51
C SER A 407 6.02 2.08 10.89
N ASP A 408 6.73 2.43 9.80
CA ASP A 408 6.77 3.75 9.22
C ASP A 408 7.13 4.85 10.24
N THR A 409 8.15 4.59 11.07
CA THR A 409 8.61 5.59 12.04
C THR A 409 9.14 6.83 11.30
N ARG A 410 8.63 8.01 11.68
CA ARG A 410 9.09 9.29 11.15
C ARG A 410 10.38 9.72 11.84
N TYR A 411 11.51 9.59 11.15
CA TYR A 411 12.80 10.14 11.57
C TYR A 411 13.10 11.42 10.80
N ALA A 412 13.57 12.45 11.50
CA ALA A 412 14.07 13.65 10.84
C ALA A 412 15.25 13.29 9.92
N GLY A 413 15.25 13.85 8.71
CA GLY A 413 16.25 13.55 7.69
C GLY A 413 16.02 12.24 6.91
N ALA A 414 14.91 11.52 7.16
CA ALA A 414 14.47 10.35 6.39
C ALA A 414 13.88 10.77 5.02
N ILE A 415 14.69 11.48 4.24
CA ILE A 415 14.36 12.03 2.93
C ILE A 415 15.39 11.57 1.89
N LEU A 416 15.03 11.48 0.61
CA LEU A 416 15.99 11.24 -0.48
C LEU A 416 15.83 12.26 -1.60
N PRO A 417 16.93 12.67 -2.27
CA PRO A 417 16.85 13.60 -3.38
C PRO A 417 16.31 12.90 -4.63
N THR A 418 15.38 13.53 -5.33
CA THR A 418 14.85 13.07 -6.62
C THR A 418 15.99 12.85 -7.62
N ARG A 419 16.94 13.78 -7.64
CA ARG A 419 18.15 13.74 -8.46
C ARG A 419 18.91 12.42 -8.40
N TYR A 420 19.02 11.76 -7.24
CA TYR A 420 19.72 10.47 -7.11
C TYR A 420 19.13 9.42 -8.07
N TRP A 421 17.81 9.38 -8.21
CA TRP A 421 17.13 8.37 -9.00
C TRP A 421 17.36 8.56 -10.51
N TYR A 422 17.36 9.81 -10.98
CA TYR A 422 17.59 10.18 -12.38
C TYR A 422 19.06 10.17 -12.78
N GLU A 423 19.93 10.76 -11.96
CA GLU A 423 21.32 11.03 -12.35
C GLU A 423 22.30 9.94 -11.89
N ASP A 424 21.93 9.11 -10.90
CA ASP A 424 22.83 8.10 -10.34
C ASP A 424 22.31 6.66 -10.49
N PHE A 425 21.09 6.38 -10.04
CA PHE A 425 20.52 5.03 -10.01
C PHE A 425 20.12 4.53 -11.40
N MET A 426 19.25 5.24 -12.12
CA MET A 426 18.71 4.78 -13.40
C MET A 426 19.79 4.58 -14.48
N PRO A 427 20.77 5.49 -14.65
CA PRO A 427 21.84 5.29 -15.63
C PRO A 427 22.67 4.03 -15.33
N LYS A 428 22.98 3.79 -14.05
CA LYS A 428 23.69 2.57 -13.61
C LYS A 428 22.85 1.32 -13.84
N LEU A 429 21.54 1.36 -13.55
CA LEU A 429 20.64 0.24 -13.80
C LEU A 429 20.55 -0.11 -15.29
N LEU A 430 20.41 0.90 -16.16
CA LEU A 430 20.36 0.70 -17.61
C LEU A 430 21.67 0.11 -18.14
N LYS A 431 22.82 0.64 -17.71
CA LYS A 431 24.14 0.07 -18.07
C LYS A 431 24.30 -1.37 -17.56
N ALA A 432 23.96 -1.62 -16.29
CA ALA A 432 24.02 -2.94 -15.65
C ALA A 432 23.15 -4.00 -16.33
N THR A 433 22.03 -3.58 -16.91
CA THR A 433 21.08 -4.46 -17.60
C THR A 433 21.28 -4.47 -19.12
N SER A 434 22.24 -3.72 -19.65
CA SER A 434 22.59 -3.70 -21.08
C SER A 434 23.87 -4.47 -21.37
N VAL A 435 24.84 -4.48 -20.44
CA VAL A 435 26.13 -5.17 -20.59
C VAL A 435 26.03 -6.66 -20.23
N MET A 436 26.51 -7.54 -21.11
CA MET A 436 26.75 -8.95 -20.80
C MET A 436 28.19 -9.39 -21.03
N THR A 437 28.86 -8.78 -21.99
CA THR A 437 30.20 -9.16 -22.43
C THR A 437 31.15 -7.97 -22.30
N ARG A 438 32.45 -8.25 -22.33
CA ARG A 438 33.47 -7.19 -22.37
C ARG A 438 33.36 -6.34 -23.65
N SER A 439 32.84 -6.93 -24.74
CA SER A 439 32.57 -6.22 -25.98
C SER A 439 31.43 -5.22 -25.83
N ASP A 440 30.36 -5.58 -25.11
CA ASP A 440 29.25 -4.66 -24.85
C ASP A 440 29.72 -3.45 -24.04
N LEU A 441 30.53 -3.71 -23.00
CA LEU A 441 31.11 -2.67 -22.16
C LEU A 441 32.00 -1.72 -22.97
N ALA A 442 32.87 -2.27 -23.84
CA ALA A 442 33.71 -1.48 -24.72
C ALA A 442 32.90 -0.69 -25.77
N ALA A 443 31.84 -1.30 -26.31
CA ALA A 443 30.97 -0.66 -27.31
C ALA A 443 30.23 0.54 -26.72
N ILE A 444 29.64 0.40 -25.52
CA ILE A 444 28.97 1.52 -24.83
C ILE A 444 29.97 2.65 -24.54
N GLY A 445 31.19 2.33 -24.11
CA GLY A 445 32.21 3.34 -23.83
C GLY A 445 32.75 4.06 -25.08
N ALA A 446 32.63 3.46 -26.26
CA ALA A 446 33.10 4.02 -27.53
C ALA A 446 32.00 4.71 -28.36
N GLU A 447 30.74 4.59 -27.93
CA GLU A 447 29.59 5.08 -28.67
C GLU A 447 29.57 6.62 -28.75
N THR A 448 29.45 7.14 -29.97
CA THR A 448 29.44 8.59 -30.22
C THR A 448 28.03 9.12 -30.42
N GLU A 449 27.87 10.45 -30.34
CA GLU A 449 26.58 11.09 -30.60
C GLU A 449 26.08 10.81 -32.04
N ALA A 450 26.98 10.75 -33.02
CA ALA A 450 26.64 10.41 -34.39
C ALA A 450 26.13 8.96 -34.55
N ASP A 451 26.68 8.02 -33.77
CA ASP A 451 26.23 6.62 -33.78
C ASP A 451 24.79 6.52 -33.23
N LEU A 452 24.50 7.26 -32.16
CA LEU A 452 23.17 7.31 -31.53
C LEU A 452 22.13 8.01 -32.40
N ASP A 453 22.50 9.13 -33.03
CA ASP A 453 21.61 9.84 -33.96
C ASP A 453 21.31 8.96 -35.18
N SER A 454 22.31 8.24 -35.71
CA SER A 454 22.11 7.26 -36.79
C SER A 454 21.20 6.10 -36.36
N TRP A 455 21.39 5.55 -35.16
CA TRP A 455 20.48 4.54 -34.60
C TRP A 455 19.05 5.06 -34.49
N PHE A 456 18.88 6.28 -33.97
CA PHE A 456 17.57 6.90 -33.81
C PHE A 456 16.88 7.13 -35.15
N GLU A 457 17.60 7.68 -36.14
CA GLU A 457 17.08 7.91 -37.48
C GLU A 457 16.64 6.59 -38.15
N GLN A 458 17.44 5.53 -38.02
CA GLN A 458 17.08 4.20 -38.55
C GLN A 458 15.78 3.67 -37.93
N ARG A 459 15.63 3.79 -36.61
CA ARG A 459 14.44 3.35 -35.87
C ARG A 459 13.22 4.20 -36.21
N ASN A 460 13.38 5.52 -36.22
CA ASN A 460 12.33 6.46 -36.58
C ASN A 460 11.83 6.24 -38.01
N ASN A 461 12.73 5.99 -38.97
CA ASN A 461 12.37 5.68 -40.35
C ASN A 461 11.68 4.31 -40.50
N ALA A 462 11.89 3.38 -39.57
CA ALA A 462 11.16 2.11 -39.52
C ALA A 462 9.74 2.26 -38.91
N GLY A 463 9.39 3.44 -38.40
CA GLY A 463 8.11 3.71 -37.74
C GLY A 463 8.05 3.21 -36.30
N ASP A 464 9.19 2.84 -35.70
CA ASP A 464 9.28 2.28 -34.34
C ASP A 464 8.70 3.22 -33.27
N PHE A 465 8.67 4.53 -33.53
CA PHE A 465 8.21 5.57 -32.59
C PHE A 465 6.86 6.22 -32.96
N ASP A 466 6.19 5.74 -34.01
CA ASP A 466 5.00 6.43 -34.56
C ASP A 466 3.74 6.17 -33.73
N THR A 467 3.57 4.95 -33.25
CA THR A 467 2.41 4.55 -32.43
C THR A 467 2.71 4.68 -30.93
N TYR A 468 3.92 4.33 -30.53
CA TYR A 468 4.36 4.30 -29.14
C TYR A 468 5.68 5.07 -29.00
N ALA A 469 5.90 5.73 -27.85
CA ALA A 469 7.09 6.55 -27.56
C ALA A 469 7.29 7.79 -28.46
N THR A 470 6.20 8.47 -28.83
CA THR A 470 6.25 9.73 -29.58
C THR A 470 7.07 10.84 -28.89
N ALA A 471 7.15 10.83 -27.55
CA ALA A 471 8.02 11.74 -26.81
C ALA A 471 9.52 11.49 -27.09
N LEU A 472 9.92 10.23 -27.27
CA LEU A 472 11.29 9.89 -27.68
C LEU A 472 11.60 10.51 -29.04
N LYS A 473 10.66 10.40 -29.99
CA LYS A 473 10.77 11.02 -31.33
C LYS A 473 10.94 12.54 -31.27
N ALA A 474 10.26 13.21 -30.35
CA ALA A 474 10.29 14.66 -30.22
C ALA A 474 11.56 15.20 -29.55
N HIS A 475 12.13 14.46 -28.59
CA HIS A 475 13.17 15.00 -27.70
C HIS A 475 14.57 14.40 -27.89
N PHE A 476 14.70 13.17 -28.42
CA PHE A 476 15.98 12.42 -28.44
C PHE A 476 17.16 13.21 -29.00
N LEU A 477 16.99 13.85 -30.17
CA LEU A 477 18.09 14.57 -30.84
C LEU A 477 18.61 15.77 -30.02
N GLY A 478 17.79 16.34 -29.13
CA GLY A 478 18.16 17.44 -28.26
C GLY A 478 18.81 17.01 -26.93
N CYS A 479 18.86 15.71 -26.64
CA CYS A 479 19.43 15.19 -25.40
C CYS A 479 20.97 15.15 -25.45
N PRO A 480 21.68 15.33 -24.31
CA PRO A 480 23.11 15.08 -24.22
C PRO A 480 23.47 13.61 -24.53
N LEU A 481 24.73 13.36 -24.90
CA LEU A 481 25.26 12.02 -25.23
C LEU A 481 24.86 10.95 -24.20
N ALA A 482 25.11 11.18 -22.91
CA ALA A 482 24.79 10.22 -21.85
C ALA A 482 23.29 9.87 -21.81
N VAL A 483 22.43 10.88 -21.93
CA VAL A 483 20.97 10.70 -21.94
C VAL A 483 20.52 9.97 -23.21
N LYS A 484 21.13 10.24 -24.38
CA LYS A 484 20.86 9.48 -25.61
C LYS A 484 21.19 7.98 -25.43
N GLN A 485 22.29 7.65 -24.75
CA GLN A 485 22.65 6.26 -24.43
C GLN A 485 21.61 5.60 -23.51
N GLU A 486 21.19 6.30 -22.45
CA GLU A 486 20.15 5.83 -21.54
C GLU A 486 18.83 5.56 -22.27
N LEU A 487 18.39 6.50 -23.10
CA LEU A 487 17.14 6.38 -23.86
C LEU A 487 17.19 5.23 -24.88
N LYS A 488 18.35 4.99 -25.52
CA LYS A 488 18.56 3.83 -26.38
C LYS A 488 18.43 2.52 -25.60
N GLN A 489 19.11 2.41 -24.46
CA GLN A 489 19.06 1.21 -23.60
C GLN A 489 17.63 0.97 -23.08
N ALA A 490 16.96 2.02 -22.62
CA ALA A 490 15.56 1.99 -22.18
C ALA A 490 14.62 1.51 -23.29
N TRP A 491 14.83 1.97 -24.53
CA TRP A 491 14.08 1.51 -25.69
C TRP A 491 14.29 0.01 -25.93
N GLU A 492 15.54 -0.46 -25.97
CA GLU A 492 15.86 -1.87 -26.23
C GLU A 492 15.24 -2.84 -25.20
N LEU A 493 15.16 -2.43 -23.93
CA LEU A 493 14.57 -3.22 -22.84
C LEU A 493 13.03 -3.21 -22.84
N SER A 494 12.40 -2.25 -23.52
CA SER A 494 10.94 -2.06 -23.54
C SER A 494 10.30 -2.40 -24.89
N TYR A 495 11.07 -2.33 -25.97
CA TYR A 495 10.64 -2.47 -27.36
C TYR A 495 9.71 -3.67 -27.60
N HIS A 496 10.14 -4.86 -27.16
CA HIS A 496 9.40 -6.11 -27.40
C HIS A 496 8.09 -6.22 -26.61
N TYR A 497 7.93 -5.44 -25.53
CA TYR A 497 6.65 -5.37 -24.84
C TYR A 497 5.72 -4.42 -25.55
N ILE A 498 6.16 -3.18 -25.74
CA ILE A 498 5.38 -2.08 -26.32
C ILE A 498 4.88 -2.45 -27.71
N ASN A 499 5.73 -3.07 -28.53
CA ASN A 499 5.38 -3.53 -29.88
C ASN A 499 4.93 -5.01 -29.91
N GLY A 500 4.68 -5.61 -28.74
CA GLY A 500 4.43 -7.04 -28.61
C GLY A 500 3.01 -7.40 -28.23
N VAL A 501 2.70 -8.69 -28.31
CA VAL A 501 1.37 -9.23 -27.96
C VAL A 501 0.96 -8.98 -26.51
N GLN A 502 1.92 -8.75 -25.60
CA GLN A 502 1.62 -8.49 -24.19
C GLN A 502 1.06 -7.07 -23.97
N LYS A 503 1.42 -6.08 -24.80
CA LYS A 503 0.82 -4.75 -24.76
C LYS A 503 -0.68 -4.81 -25.09
N ARG A 504 -1.09 -5.68 -26.01
CA ARG A 504 -2.51 -5.92 -26.34
C ARG A 504 -3.34 -6.50 -25.19
N ARG A 505 -2.71 -6.98 -24.11
CA ARG A 505 -3.41 -7.46 -22.90
C ARG A 505 -3.70 -6.35 -21.91
N GLU A 506 -3.11 -5.16 -22.09
CA GLU A 506 -3.56 -3.98 -21.36
C GLU A 506 -5.00 -3.65 -21.75
N ARG A 507 -5.75 -3.06 -20.83
CA ARG A 507 -7.11 -2.62 -21.15
C ARG A 507 -7.06 -1.37 -22.02
N GLU A 508 -8.04 -1.23 -22.90
CA GLU A 508 -8.15 -0.08 -23.80
C GLU A 508 -8.16 1.25 -23.04
N GLU A 509 -8.89 1.30 -21.91
CA GLU A 509 -8.98 2.43 -20.98
C GLU A 509 -7.63 2.87 -20.38
N PHE A 510 -6.65 1.96 -20.33
CA PHE A 510 -5.29 2.24 -19.86
C PHE A 510 -4.30 2.46 -20.99
N GLY A 511 -4.81 2.87 -22.17
CA GLY A 511 -3.99 3.24 -23.31
C GLY A 511 -3.36 2.04 -24.00
N ARG A 512 -4.11 0.96 -24.25
CA ARG A 512 -3.63 -0.21 -25.02
C ARG A 512 -3.03 0.19 -26.38
N GLU A 513 -3.63 1.16 -27.05
CA GLU A 513 -3.28 1.59 -28.41
C GLU A 513 -2.29 2.77 -28.44
N ASN A 514 -1.83 3.26 -27.27
CA ASN A 514 -0.88 4.36 -27.16
C ASN A 514 0.09 4.15 -25.99
N GLY A 515 1.04 5.06 -25.82
CA GLY A 515 1.86 5.09 -24.61
C GLY A 515 3.26 5.63 -24.86
N TYR A 516 3.82 6.24 -23.84
CA TYR A 516 5.15 6.83 -23.84
C TYR A 516 6.17 5.87 -23.24
N LEU A 517 7.42 5.90 -23.71
CA LEU A 517 8.48 5.06 -23.13
C LEU A 517 8.63 5.31 -21.62
N SER A 518 8.51 6.57 -21.20
CA SER A 518 8.59 7.00 -19.81
C SER A 518 7.47 6.48 -18.92
N GLU A 519 6.34 6.02 -19.46
CA GLU A 519 5.32 5.33 -18.64
C GLU A 519 5.79 3.92 -18.23
N TYR A 520 6.75 3.33 -18.97
CA TYR A 520 7.26 1.97 -18.78
C TYR A 520 8.68 1.91 -18.22
N VAL A 521 9.43 3.01 -18.31
CA VAL A 521 10.78 3.17 -17.80
C VAL A 521 10.82 4.36 -16.86
N ALA A 522 11.09 4.11 -15.58
CA ALA A 522 11.14 5.18 -14.58
C ALA A 522 12.32 6.14 -14.79
N PHE A 523 12.18 7.37 -14.27
CA PHE A 523 13.26 8.35 -14.15
C PHE A 523 13.93 8.76 -15.47
N ILE A 524 13.15 8.84 -16.56
CA ILE A 524 13.59 9.37 -17.87
C ILE A 524 12.60 10.41 -18.45
N ASP A 525 11.44 10.58 -17.82
CA ASP A 525 10.33 11.45 -18.24
C ASP A 525 10.76 12.90 -18.41
N ILE A 526 11.56 13.44 -17.47
CA ILE A 526 12.05 14.83 -17.55
C ILE A 526 12.85 15.07 -18.84
N PHE A 527 13.68 14.11 -19.25
CA PHE A 527 14.46 14.20 -20.50
C PHE A 527 13.59 14.14 -21.76
N LEU A 528 12.37 13.63 -21.62
CA LEU A 528 11.37 13.49 -22.66
C LEU A 528 10.30 14.59 -22.60
N GLY A 529 10.50 15.63 -21.78
CA GLY A 529 9.56 16.75 -21.63
C GLY A 529 8.26 16.35 -20.94
N ARG A 530 8.31 15.35 -20.06
CA ARG A 530 7.16 14.77 -19.34
C ARG A 530 7.35 14.84 -17.83
N ASP A 531 6.26 14.57 -17.11
CA ASP A 531 6.16 14.61 -15.64
C ASP A 531 5.47 13.35 -15.08
N ASP A 532 5.62 12.21 -15.77
CA ASP A 532 4.97 10.93 -15.44
C ASP A 532 5.27 10.45 -14.01
N ILE A 533 6.52 10.65 -13.54
CA ILE A 533 6.93 10.25 -12.19
C ILE A 533 6.32 11.19 -11.13
N GLU A 534 6.34 12.50 -11.39
CA GLU A 534 5.79 13.50 -10.48
C GLU A 534 4.28 13.26 -10.28
N ARG A 535 3.55 13.03 -11.38
CA ARG A 535 2.10 12.80 -11.40
C ARG A 535 1.67 11.38 -11.07
N SER A 536 2.60 10.43 -10.93
CA SER A 536 2.31 9.02 -10.69
C SER A 536 1.62 8.30 -11.85
N GLU A 537 1.82 8.73 -13.09
CA GLU A 537 1.17 8.19 -14.30
C GLU A 537 1.93 6.97 -14.89
N MET A 538 2.76 6.32 -14.07
CA MET A 538 3.59 5.19 -14.46
C MET A 538 2.81 3.88 -14.64
N ARG A 539 3.05 3.19 -15.75
CA ARG A 539 2.48 1.87 -16.11
C ARG A 539 3.42 0.70 -15.81
N LEU A 540 4.63 0.95 -15.30
CA LEU A 540 5.62 -0.08 -14.98
C LEU A 540 5.17 -1.12 -13.93
N SER A 541 4.06 -0.87 -13.24
CA SER A 541 3.49 -1.79 -12.24
C SER A 541 2.32 -2.61 -12.78
N PHE A 542 1.93 -2.42 -14.04
CA PHE A 542 0.87 -3.21 -14.66
C PHE A 542 1.23 -4.69 -14.66
N PRO A 543 0.33 -5.58 -14.18
CA PRO A 543 0.61 -7.01 -14.10
C PRO A 543 1.08 -7.62 -15.41
N TYR A 544 0.61 -7.12 -16.56
CA TYR A 544 1.01 -7.59 -17.89
C TYR A 544 2.43 -7.17 -18.29
N TYR A 545 2.92 -6.03 -17.78
CA TYR A 545 4.29 -5.56 -18.03
C TYR A 545 5.30 -6.27 -17.14
N ILE A 546 5.05 -6.31 -15.82
CA ILE A 546 5.99 -6.87 -14.85
C ILE A 546 5.87 -8.39 -14.73
N GLY A 547 4.66 -8.95 -14.70
CA GLY A 547 4.38 -10.34 -14.36
C GLY A 547 5.07 -11.36 -15.27
N PRO A 548 4.84 -11.34 -16.60
CA PRO A 548 5.48 -12.28 -17.51
C PRO A 548 7.01 -12.23 -17.46
N ALA A 549 7.59 -11.04 -17.28
CA ALA A 549 9.04 -10.86 -17.18
C ALA A 549 9.58 -11.46 -15.87
N THR A 550 8.90 -11.24 -14.73
CA THR A 550 9.27 -11.84 -13.45
C THR A 550 9.19 -13.37 -13.50
N TRP A 551 8.09 -13.94 -13.98
CA TRP A 551 7.93 -15.39 -14.06
C TRP A 551 8.99 -16.01 -14.98
N ARG A 552 9.24 -15.41 -16.14
CA ARG A 552 10.28 -15.88 -17.05
C ARG A 552 11.67 -15.80 -16.42
N PHE A 553 11.99 -14.73 -15.71
CA PHE A 553 13.25 -14.59 -14.97
C PHE A 553 13.41 -15.73 -13.97
N MET A 554 12.42 -15.95 -13.08
CA MET A 554 12.51 -16.99 -12.05
C MET A 554 12.60 -18.41 -12.64
N HIS A 555 11.73 -18.77 -13.58
CA HIS A 555 11.75 -20.10 -14.20
C HIS A 555 13.03 -20.37 -14.98
N THR A 556 13.54 -19.36 -15.71
CA THR A 556 14.81 -19.50 -16.44
C THR A 556 16.00 -19.59 -15.47
N SER A 557 16.00 -18.84 -14.36
CA SER A 557 17.00 -19.00 -13.31
C SER A 557 17.05 -20.43 -12.78
N ALA A 558 15.89 -21.05 -12.53
CA ALA A 558 15.84 -22.44 -12.10
C ALA A 558 16.39 -23.43 -13.14
N GLU A 559 16.11 -23.21 -14.42
CA GLU A 559 16.68 -24.04 -15.49
C GLU A 559 18.19 -23.87 -15.64
N LEU A 560 18.70 -22.63 -15.56
CA LEU A 560 20.13 -22.36 -15.60
C LEU A 560 20.85 -23.01 -14.42
N ILE A 561 20.31 -22.87 -13.20
CA ILE A 561 20.86 -23.52 -12.01
C ILE A 561 20.85 -25.04 -12.18
N GLY A 562 19.75 -25.61 -12.69
CA GLY A 562 19.64 -27.04 -12.94
C GLY A 562 20.51 -27.58 -14.07
N ALA A 563 20.98 -26.72 -14.97
CA ALA A 563 21.95 -27.07 -16.00
C ALA A 563 23.41 -26.98 -15.52
N MET A 564 23.67 -26.34 -14.37
CA MET A 564 25.00 -26.33 -13.76
C MET A 564 25.39 -27.74 -13.28
N PRO A 565 26.68 -28.12 -13.36
CA PRO A 565 27.17 -29.33 -12.72
C PRO A 565 26.86 -29.31 -11.23
N ALA A 566 26.45 -30.46 -10.69
CA ALA A 566 26.25 -30.62 -9.25
C ALA A 566 27.56 -30.32 -8.50
N GLY A 567 27.48 -29.44 -7.50
CA GLY A 567 28.65 -28.98 -6.76
C GLY A 567 28.44 -27.62 -6.10
N GLU A 568 29.55 -27.02 -5.65
CA GLU A 568 29.56 -25.77 -4.88
C GLU A 568 28.85 -24.63 -5.60
N ARG A 569 29.13 -24.43 -6.90
CA ARG A 569 28.51 -23.36 -7.70
C ARG A 569 26.98 -23.49 -7.83
N GLN A 570 26.47 -24.71 -8.03
CA GLN A 570 25.02 -24.93 -8.08
C GLN A 570 24.38 -24.67 -6.70
N ASN A 571 25.03 -25.10 -5.62
CA ASN A 571 24.56 -24.87 -4.25
C ASN A 571 24.56 -23.37 -3.89
N GLU A 572 25.59 -22.64 -4.32
CA GLU A 572 25.67 -21.19 -4.16
C GLU A 572 24.53 -20.48 -4.90
N ALA A 573 24.27 -20.84 -6.16
CA ALA A 573 23.17 -20.24 -6.93
C ALA A 573 21.78 -20.57 -6.34
N LEU A 574 21.59 -21.78 -5.79
CA LEU A 574 20.40 -22.13 -5.01
C LEU A 574 20.27 -21.26 -3.75
N ALA A 575 21.37 -21.01 -3.05
CA ALA A 575 21.38 -20.12 -1.89
C ALA A 575 21.06 -18.66 -2.28
N CYS A 576 21.59 -18.17 -3.40
CA CYS A 576 21.25 -16.86 -3.95
C CYS A 576 19.75 -16.76 -4.25
N PHE A 577 19.14 -17.78 -4.86
CA PHE A 577 17.69 -17.80 -5.08
C PHE A 577 16.90 -17.74 -3.77
N LYS A 578 17.31 -18.51 -2.75
CA LYS A 578 16.66 -18.50 -1.43
C LYS A 578 16.77 -17.16 -0.70
N ARG A 579 17.82 -16.35 -0.96
CA ARG A 579 17.92 -14.97 -0.47
C ARG A 579 17.08 -13.99 -1.30
N PHE A 580 17.07 -14.18 -2.61
CA PHE A 580 16.32 -13.36 -3.55
C PHE A 580 14.80 -13.44 -3.32
N PHE A 581 14.24 -14.63 -3.11
CA PHE A 581 12.78 -14.80 -3.09
C PHE A 581 12.08 -14.05 -1.91
N PRO A 582 12.57 -14.13 -0.65
CA PRO A 582 12.03 -13.31 0.43
C PRO A 582 12.16 -11.81 0.15
N ALA A 583 13.30 -11.35 -0.38
CA ALA A 583 13.49 -9.95 -0.73
C ALA A 583 12.57 -9.49 -1.89
N LEU A 584 12.27 -10.37 -2.83
CA LEU A 584 11.27 -10.13 -3.87
C LEU A 584 9.87 -9.95 -3.25
N ALA A 585 9.52 -10.73 -2.24
CA ALA A 585 8.22 -10.61 -1.56
C ALA A 585 8.06 -9.26 -0.85
N THR A 586 9.15 -8.65 -0.37
CA THR A 586 9.13 -7.31 0.25
C THR A 586 9.19 -6.17 -0.76
N MET A 587 9.62 -6.40 -2.00
CA MET A 587 9.84 -5.33 -2.99
C MET A 587 9.14 -5.52 -4.33
N TYR A 588 8.21 -6.48 -4.45
CA TYR A 588 7.53 -6.73 -5.73
C TYR A 588 6.82 -5.45 -6.25
N PRO A 589 7.09 -5.00 -7.50
CA PRO A 589 6.66 -3.67 -7.95
C PRO A 589 5.15 -3.46 -8.10
N CYS A 590 4.39 -4.52 -8.36
CA CYS A 590 2.94 -4.44 -8.42
C CYS A 590 2.38 -4.50 -6.98
N PRO A 591 1.76 -3.41 -6.49
CA PRO A 591 1.33 -3.31 -5.09
C PRO A 591 0.22 -4.33 -4.76
N TYR A 592 -0.66 -4.62 -5.71
CA TYR A 592 -1.70 -5.65 -5.56
C TYR A 592 -1.14 -7.07 -5.50
N CYS A 593 -0.20 -7.39 -6.40
CA CYS A 593 0.43 -8.70 -6.39
C CYS A 593 1.30 -8.90 -5.14
N ARG A 594 1.96 -7.84 -4.64
CA ARG A 594 2.70 -7.87 -3.38
C ARG A 594 1.78 -8.13 -2.20
N PHE A 595 0.66 -7.42 -2.11
CA PHE A 595 -0.36 -7.65 -1.09
C PHE A 595 -0.88 -9.09 -1.15
N HIS A 596 -1.30 -9.55 -2.33
CA HIS A 596 -1.81 -10.90 -2.54
C HIS A 596 -0.80 -11.99 -2.17
N LEU A 597 0.46 -11.82 -2.59
CA LEU A 597 1.55 -12.71 -2.24
C LEU A 597 1.71 -12.84 -0.71
N ASN A 598 1.81 -11.72 -0.01
CA ASN A 598 2.10 -11.71 1.43
C ASN A 598 0.89 -12.05 2.31
N ARG A 599 -0.32 -11.62 1.92
CA ARG A 599 -1.54 -11.83 2.72
C ARG A 599 -2.21 -13.16 2.43
N TYR A 600 -2.15 -13.66 1.19
CA TYR A 600 -2.92 -14.85 0.79
C TYR A 600 -2.03 -16.02 0.40
N VAL A 601 -1.10 -15.82 -0.54
CA VAL A 601 -0.32 -16.93 -1.12
C VAL A 601 0.63 -17.53 -0.09
N VAL A 602 1.42 -16.69 0.59
CA VAL A 602 2.34 -17.12 1.65
C VAL A 602 1.60 -17.77 2.83
N LYS A 603 0.42 -17.26 3.18
CA LYS A 603 -0.38 -17.70 4.33
C LYS A 603 -1.44 -18.77 4.00
N ASN A 604 -1.45 -19.31 2.77
CA ASN A 604 -2.45 -20.28 2.30
C ASN A 604 -3.93 -19.85 2.54
N ARG A 605 -4.29 -18.57 2.41
CA ARG A 605 -5.66 -18.11 2.74
C ARG A 605 -6.74 -18.52 1.73
N GLU A 606 -6.40 -18.73 0.46
CA GLU A 606 -7.35 -19.15 -0.59
C GLU A 606 -7.34 -20.66 -0.81
N VAL A 607 -7.57 -21.42 0.27
CA VAL A 607 -7.44 -22.89 0.28
C VAL A 607 -8.27 -23.57 -0.83
N THR A 608 -9.43 -23.01 -1.16
CA THR A 608 -10.33 -23.52 -2.20
C THR A 608 -9.83 -23.30 -3.62
N MET A 609 -8.95 -22.31 -3.84
CA MET A 609 -8.39 -21.99 -5.16
C MET A 609 -7.05 -22.70 -5.39
N TYR A 610 -6.23 -22.80 -4.34
CA TYR A 610 -4.86 -23.27 -4.44
C TYR A 610 -4.75 -24.77 -4.75
N PRO A 611 -3.78 -25.17 -5.58
CA PRO A 611 -3.45 -26.58 -5.77
C PRO A 611 -2.96 -27.21 -4.46
N ILE A 612 -3.41 -28.44 -4.17
CA ILE A 612 -3.07 -29.16 -2.94
C ILE A 612 -1.56 -29.35 -2.76
N GLU A 613 -0.84 -29.52 -3.85
CA GLU A 613 0.61 -29.70 -3.86
C GLU A 613 1.38 -28.46 -3.39
N TYR A 614 0.75 -27.27 -3.43
CA TYR A 614 1.26 -26.03 -2.86
C TYR A 614 0.82 -25.84 -1.41
N LEU A 615 -0.43 -26.17 -1.10
CA LEU A 615 -0.96 -26.11 0.28
C LEU A 615 -0.10 -26.96 1.23
N LEU A 616 0.28 -28.16 0.79
CA LEU A 616 1.11 -29.11 1.54
C LEU A 616 2.63 -28.93 1.33
N LEU A 617 3.07 -27.88 0.64
CA LEU A 617 4.48 -27.63 0.37
C LEU A 617 5.18 -27.14 1.65
N GLY A 618 6.19 -27.88 2.14
CA GLY A 618 6.95 -27.54 3.36
C GLY A 618 6.79 -28.61 4.45
N PRO A 619 7.64 -28.59 5.50
CA PRO A 619 7.53 -29.53 6.61
C PRO A 619 6.16 -29.43 7.28
N GLN A 620 5.47 -30.57 7.41
CA GLN A 620 4.18 -30.65 8.08
C GLN A 620 4.37 -31.19 9.49
N THR A 621 4.04 -30.40 10.50
CA THR A 621 3.79 -30.91 11.85
C THR A 621 2.31 -31.30 11.90
N PRO A 622 1.93 -32.52 12.34
CA PRO A 622 0.53 -32.90 12.43
C PRO A 622 -0.20 -31.95 13.40
N THR A 623 -0.98 -31.03 12.83
CA THR A 623 -1.75 -29.99 13.52
C THR A 623 -3.10 -29.86 12.81
N GLU A 624 -4.12 -29.36 13.52
CA GLU A 624 -5.48 -29.22 12.97
C GLU A 624 -5.58 -28.11 11.90
N HIS A 625 -4.53 -27.30 11.73
CA HIS A 625 -4.48 -26.21 10.75
C HIS A 625 -3.19 -26.28 9.91
N ILE A 626 -3.31 -26.19 8.59
CA ILE A 626 -2.16 -26.13 7.67
C ILE A 626 -1.53 -24.74 7.76
N GLU A 627 -0.69 -24.51 8.76
CA GLU A 627 0.08 -23.28 8.90
C GLU A 627 1.51 -23.49 8.39
N VAL A 628 1.80 -22.97 7.20
CA VAL A 628 3.12 -23.10 6.56
C VAL A 628 3.66 -21.71 6.22
N THR A 629 4.84 -21.38 6.72
CA THR A 629 5.52 -20.11 6.41
C THR A 629 6.23 -20.16 5.06
N ILE A 630 6.58 -18.99 4.51
CA ILE A 630 7.38 -18.93 3.28
C ILE A 630 8.76 -19.57 3.47
N ASP A 631 9.38 -19.41 4.64
CA ASP A 631 10.66 -20.03 4.97
C ASP A 631 10.56 -21.55 4.97
N SER A 632 9.48 -22.10 5.52
CA SER A 632 9.20 -23.55 5.46
C SER A 632 9.02 -24.04 4.02
N LYS A 633 8.35 -23.26 3.16
CA LYS A 633 8.22 -23.60 1.73
C LYS A 633 9.57 -23.54 1.01
N LEU A 634 10.39 -22.51 1.26
CA LEU A 634 11.73 -22.35 0.67
C LEU A 634 12.72 -23.40 1.16
N ALA A 635 12.59 -23.85 2.41
CA ALA A 635 13.41 -24.93 2.98
C ALA A 635 13.25 -26.25 2.21
N SER A 636 12.11 -26.47 1.55
CA SER A 636 11.88 -27.65 0.69
C SER A 636 12.73 -27.67 -0.59
N ILE A 637 13.34 -26.54 -0.96
CA ILE A 637 14.25 -26.45 -2.10
C ILE A 637 15.62 -27.02 -1.68
N THR A 638 15.81 -28.33 -1.79
CA THR A 638 17.07 -28.99 -1.44
C THR A 638 18.03 -29.13 -2.63
N ASP A 639 17.50 -29.05 -3.84
CA ASP A 639 18.24 -29.16 -5.09
C ASP A 639 17.54 -28.37 -6.22
N SER A 640 18.11 -28.43 -7.44
CA SER A 640 17.56 -27.75 -8.61
C SER A 640 16.21 -28.31 -9.08
N THR A 641 15.92 -29.58 -8.82
CA THR A 641 14.61 -30.18 -9.13
C THR A 641 13.55 -29.63 -8.17
N GLY A 642 13.88 -29.54 -6.88
CA GLY A 642 13.07 -28.90 -5.86
C GLY A 642 12.77 -27.43 -6.20
N LEU A 643 13.75 -26.70 -6.73
CA LEU A 643 13.56 -25.30 -7.16
C LEU A 643 12.55 -25.19 -8.32
N ARG A 644 12.71 -26.00 -9.38
CA ARG A 644 11.77 -26.04 -10.51
C ARG A 644 10.35 -26.35 -10.04
N LEU A 645 10.21 -27.36 -9.18
CA LEU A 645 8.91 -27.75 -8.62
C LEU A 645 8.31 -26.66 -7.73
N PHE A 646 9.12 -26.01 -6.89
CA PHE A 646 8.67 -24.88 -6.07
C PHE A 646 8.08 -23.77 -6.94
N LEU A 647 8.80 -23.33 -7.98
CA LEU A 647 8.34 -22.27 -8.88
C LEU A 647 7.12 -22.68 -9.70
N TRP A 648 7.05 -23.93 -10.17
CA TRP A 648 5.89 -24.44 -10.88
C TRP A 648 4.63 -24.43 -9.99
N LYS A 649 4.75 -24.92 -8.75
CA LYS A 649 3.66 -24.92 -7.76
C LYS A 649 3.22 -23.50 -7.42
N LEU A 650 4.16 -22.60 -7.14
CA LEU A 650 3.88 -21.21 -6.84
C LEU A 650 3.19 -20.51 -8.01
N HIS A 651 3.69 -20.66 -9.23
CA HIS A 651 3.12 -20.01 -10.42
C HIS A 651 1.69 -20.51 -10.70
N ASN A 652 1.43 -21.81 -10.57
CA ASN A 652 0.08 -22.35 -10.70
C ASN A 652 -0.85 -21.92 -9.56
N THR A 653 -0.32 -21.69 -8.35
CA THR A 653 -1.10 -21.16 -7.22
C THR A 653 -1.58 -19.75 -7.51
N VAL A 654 -0.66 -18.85 -7.92
CA VAL A 654 -1.01 -17.49 -8.33
C VAL A 654 -1.96 -17.52 -9.53
N SER A 655 -1.67 -18.35 -10.54
CA SER A 655 -2.54 -18.49 -11.73
C SER A 655 -3.93 -18.98 -11.37
N SER A 656 -4.07 -19.86 -10.37
CA SER A 656 -5.37 -20.38 -9.92
C SER A 656 -6.22 -19.31 -9.24
N SER A 657 -5.60 -18.41 -8.47
CA SER A 657 -6.30 -17.32 -7.78
C SER A 657 -6.77 -16.22 -8.75
N ILE A 658 -5.95 -15.91 -9.76
CA ILE A 658 -6.28 -14.85 -10.73
C ILE A 658 -7.04 -15.36 -11.96
N ALA A 659 -7.21 -16.69 -12.11
CA ALA A 659 -8.05 -17.29 -13.15
C ALA A 659 -9.53 -17.07 -12.80
N ARG A 660 -10.02 -15.86 -13.05
CA ARG A 660 -11.43 -15.49 -12.94
C ARG A 660 -12.25 -16.27 -13.97
N SER A 661 -13.35 -16.88 -13.54
CA SER A 661 -14.26 -17.65 -14.40
C SER A 661 -15.57 -16.90 -14.69
N GLU A 662 -15.72 -15.73 -14.08
CA GLU A 662 -16.94 -14.95 -14.10
C GLU A 662 -17.16 -14.30 -15.49
N PRO A 663 -18.40 -14.31 -16.03
CA PRO A 663 -18.67 -13.79 -17.37
C PRO A 663 -18.25 -12.33 -17.59
N TRP A 664 -18.27 -11.50 -16.54
CA TRP A 664 -17.84 -10.10 -16.62
C TRP A 664 -16.33 -9.94 -16.90
N PHE A 665 -15.52 -10.96 -16.60
CA PHE A 665 -14.08 -10.96 -16.90
C PHE A 665 -13.79 -11.43 -18.34
N HIS A 666 -14.68 -12.27 -18.89
CA HIS A 666 -14.58 -12.87 -20.23
C HIS A 666 -15.39 -12.09 -21.30
N GLN A 667 -15.35 -10.75 -21.24
CA GLN A 667 -16.12 -9.90 -22.17
C GLN A 667 -15.52 -9.83 -23.57
N GLU A 668 -14.21 -10.04 -23.72
CA GLU A 668 -13.51 -9.97 -25.00
C GLU A 668 -13.33 -11.39 -25.56
N SER A 669 -13.95 -11.68 -26.71
CA SER A 669 -13.86 -13.01 -27.34
C SER A 669 -12.45 -13.40 -27.79
N ASP A 670 -11.60 -12.40 -28.02
CA ASP A 670 -10.27 -12.56 -28.62
C ASP A 670 -9.13 -12.36 -27.60
N ALA A 671 -9.46 -12.11 -26.32
CA ALA A 671 -8.46 -11.88 -25.28
C ALA A 671 -7.78 -13.17 -24.79
N HIS A 672 -6.50 -13.05 -24.42
CA HIS A 672 -5.73 -14.15 -23.83
C HIS A 672 -5.84 -14.15 -22.30
N TYR A 673 -6.78 -14.96 -21.79
CA TYR A 673 -7.03 -15.14 -20.36
C TYR A 673 -6.05 -16.11 -19.68
N THR A 674 -5.82 -15.89 -18.39
CA THR A 674 -4.96 -16.75 -17.56
C THR A 674 -5.65 -18.09 -17.30
N THR A 675 -4.93 -19.19 -17.45
CA THR A 675 -5.43 -20.54 -17.15
C THR A 675 -4.89 -21.06 -15.82
N ARG A 676 -5.70 -21.83 -15.09
CA ARG A 676 -5.35 -22.41 -13.79
C ARG A 676 -4.06 -23.23 -13.80
N TYR A 677 -3.87 -24.06 -14.82
CA TYR A 677 -2.73 -24.97 -14.94
C TYR A 677 -1.81 -24.54 -16.08
N TRP A 678 -0.52 -24.44 -15.79
CA TRP A 678 0.52 -24.29 -16.79
C TRP A 678 1.43 -25.53 -16.83
N PRO A 679 1.72 -26.09 -18.01
CA PRO A 679 1.15 -25.71 -19.33
C PRO A 679 -0.32 -26.11 -19.48
N SER A 680 -1.13 -25.28 -20.15
CA SER A 680 -2.50 -25.61 -20.57
C SER A 680 -2.57 -25.88 -22.07
N LEU A 681 -3.49 -26.76 -22.46
CA LEU A 681 -3.76 -27.06 -23.87
C LEU A 681 -4.23 -25.80 -24.62
N ASP A 682 -5.07 -24.97 -24.00
CA ASP A 682 -5.56 -23.72 -24.59
C ASP A 682 -4.43 -22.74 -24.90
N SER A 683 -3.45 -22.62 -23.99
CA SER A 683 -2.27 -21.77 -24.21
C SER A 683 -1.40 -22.28 -25.37
N GLU A 684 -1.25 -23.60 -25.51
CA GLU A 684 -0.51 -24.19 -26.64
C GLU A 684 -1.25 -24.05 -27.96
N LEU A 685 -2.57 -24.20 -27.97
CA LEU A 685 -3.39 -23.97 -29.16
C LEU A 685 -3.34 -22.50 -29.58
N ALA A 686 -3.44 -21.57 -28.63
CA ALA A 686 -3.30 -20.14 -28.89
C ALA A 686 -1.91 -19.80 -29.44
N ARG A 687 -0.83 -20.37 -28.85
CA ARG A 687 0.54 -20.24 -29.35
C ARG A 687 0.67 -20.74 -30.79
N ALA A 688 0.16 -21.95 -31.07
CA ALA A 688 0.20 -22.52 -32.41
C ALA A 688 -0.55 -21.66 -33.43
N ARG A 689 -1.75 -21.16 -33.09
CA ARG A 689 -2.49 -20.22 -33.94
C ARG A 689 -1.70 -18.94 -34.22
N ALA A 690 -1.11 -18.34 -33.19
CA ALA A 690 -0.34 -17.10 -33.31
C ALA A 690 0.95 -17.26 -34.13
N LEU A 691 1.55 -18.45 -34.12
CA LEU A 691 2.72 -18.80 -34.91
C LEU A 691 2.37 -19.41 -36.27
N GLU A 692 1.07 -19.49 -36.60
CA GLU A 692 0.56 -20.16 -37.80
C GLU A 692 1.08 -21.61 -37.93
N GLU A 693 1.34 -22.28 -36.80
CA GLU A 693 1.73 -23.70 -36.74
C GLU A 693 0.47 -24.56 -36.96
N PRO A 694 0.37 -25.31 -38.07
CA PRO A 694 -0.85 -26.08 -38.41
C PRO A 694 -0.99 -27.37 -37.58
N SER A 695 0.02 -27.73 -36.80
CA SER A 695 0.04 -28.97 -36.01
C SER A 695 0.79 -28.77 -34.69
N LEU A 696 0.38 -29.53 -33.67
CA LEU A 696 1.06 -29.62 -32.38
C LEU A 696 1.73 -31.01 -32.26
N PRO A 697 2.96 -31.10 -31.72
CA PRO A 697 3.61 -32.38 -31.51
C PRO A 697 2.80 -33.26 -30.55
N LEU A 698 2.52 -34.51 -30.95
CA LEU A 698 1.75 -35.47 -30.14
C LEU A 698 2.37 -35.64 -28.74
N GLU A 699 3.69 -35.78 -28.66
CA GLU A 699 4.42 -35.91 -27.39
C GLU A 699 4.17 -34.73 -26.44
N ARG A 700 4.04 -33.51 -26.97
CA ARG A 700 3.75 -32.31 -26.15
C ARG A 700 2.33 -32.37 -25.60
N ILE A 701 1.36 -32.82 -26.39
CA ILE A 701 -0.03 -33.02 -25.96
C ILE A 701 -0.09 -34.11 -24.89
N GLU A 702 0.58 -35.25 -25.09
CA GLU A 702 0.63 -36.34 -24.13
C GLU A 702 1.22 -35.91 -22.77
N ARG A 703 2.29 -35.11 -22.79
CA ARG A 703 2.90 -34.55 -21.56
C ARG A 703 1.94 -33.61 -20.83
N ILE A 704 1.26 -32.71 -21.54
CA ILE A 704 0.26 -31.80 -20.95
C ILE A 704 -0.88 -32.61 -20.33
N TYR A 705 -1.41 -33.58 -21.07
CA TYR A 705 -2.48 -34.44 -20.59
C TYR A 705 -2.07 -35.25 -19.35
N ALA A 706 -0.84 -35.77 -19.31
CA ALA A 706 -0.32 -36.49 -18.15
C ALA A 706 -0.30 -35.63 -16.88
N VAL A 707 0.10 -34.36 -16.99
CA VAL A 707 0.07 -33.40 -15.88
C VAL A 707 -1.37 -33.09 -15.44
N ILE A 708 -2.25 -32.74 -16.38
CA ILE A 708 -3.65 -32.39 -16.10
C ILE A 708 -4.38 -33.57 -15.42
N LYS A 709 -4.16 -34.80 -15.91
CA LYS A 709 -4.76 -36.01 -15.32
C LYS A 709 -4.37 -36.17 -13.84
N LYS A 710 -3.09 -35.97 -13.50
CA LYS A 710 -2.62 -36.06 -12.12
C LYS A 710 -3.15 -34.92 -11.25
N ALA A 711 -3.14 -33.69 -11.77
CA ALA A 711 -3.72 -32.54 -11.08
C ALA A 711 -5.22 -32.71 -10.79
N SER A 712 -5.97 -33.32 -11.72
CA SER A 712 -7.39 -33.61 -11.54
C SER A 712 -7.64 -34.60 -10.40
N HIS A 713 -6.84 -35.67 -10.30
CA HIS A 713 -6.93 -36.62 -9.17
C HIS A 713 -6.63 -35.93 -7.83
N LEU A 714 -5.63 -35.05 -7.81
CA LEU A 714 -5.27 -34.27 -6.62
C LEU A 714 -6.38 -33.30 -6.18
N SER A 715 -7.18 -32.79 -7.11
CA SER A 715 -8.34 -31.95 -6.77
C SER A 715 -9.43 -32.72 -6.02
N ILE A 716 -9.61 -34.03 -6.31
CA ILE A 716 -10.56 -34.88 -5.57
C ILE A 716 -10.09 -35.06 -4.12
N LEU A 717 -8.78 -35.31 -3.91
CA LEU A 717 -8.21 -35.47 -2.57
C LEU A 717 -8.38 -34.21 -1.71
N ARG A 718 -8.35 -33.02 -2.33
CA ARG A 718 -8.58 -31.75 -1.62
C ARG A 718 -9.99 -31.69 -1.03
N ASP A 719 -10.99 -32.11 -1.79
CA ASP A 719 -12.38 -32.12 -1.32
C ASP A 719 -12.60 -33.16 -0.19
N GLU A 720 -11.67 -34.11 0.01
CA GLU A 720 -11.64 -35.05 1.14
C GLU A 720 -10.84 -34.55 2.36
N LEU A 721 -9.97 -33.55 2.19
CA LEU A 721 -9.16 -32.94 3.26
C LEU A 721 -9.79 -31.70 3.90
N GLN A 722 -10.79 -31.12 3.25
CA GLN A 722 -11.64 -30.04 3.76
C GLN A 722 -12.90 -30.63 4.39
#